data_AF-A0A935EZF6-F1
#
_entry.id   AF-A0A935EZF6-F1
#
_cell.length_a   1.000
_cell.length_b   1.000
_cell.length_c   1.000
_cell.angle_alpha   90.00
_cell.angle_beta   90.00
_cell.angle_gamma   90.00
#
_symmetry.space_group_name_H-M   'P 1'
#
loop_
_entity.id
_entity.type
_entity.pdbx_description
1 polymer ?
#
loop_
_entity_poly.entity_id
_entity_poly.type
_entity_poly.pdbx_seq_one_letter_code
_entity_poly.pdbx_strand_id
1 'polypeptide(L)'
;MRHTHSLTRNLTISTLRHIKGWHLLLAATIVLLASTGFAAFLYGHASAFAGPSLGTAQSFAVLGGSTVTNTGSTVVTGDMGVWPGLAITGFPPGVVNPPGTIHTGDAVAQQAQNDVTTAYNTLAGMACNTSLTGQDLGGLTLTPGVYCFSSSAQLTGSLTLDALGDPDAVFIFQIGSSLTTASNASVQVINAGQNCNVFWQVGSSATLGTSTDFVGNILALTSITLNTTATLSGRALARNGAVTMDTNTITASNCALCPPINTTITAPAAVCELSTGNTASVPDAGAGATYNWTITGGTITAGQGTRNITFTAGTTGPVTLNVTVTTPGCSANGSAQVTINANPTAVAGIDQTLCQTLPGPTDFTVTGTASGGTPSWSVVGSTGTAVATIVSPNAAVTAVNVAGIGTVTLRLTTTSNATPGCGTATDDIVLTVTTSATALAGEDQSLCQTMTGPTVFTVNGTGGTPSWSVVGSTGTAAATIVSPNSATTAVNITGNGTVTLRLTTTGTCGTATDDVVLTVYPKATAAAGVDQSLCQVANGPTAFTVTGTFTDGSPATPAWSVVASTGMAAATIVSPNSAATGVNITGAGTVTLRFTVNSNSLPACGATDDVVLTVTPLPVATITAPTAVCELSTGNTASVPDAGAGATYNWMITGGTITAGQGTRTITWTAGNTGSVTISVTVTTAAGCSANGSAQVTINANPTAAAGVDQTLCQTLPGPTDFTVTGTASGGTPSWSVVSSTGTAAATIVSPNSATTAVNITGVGTVTLRLTTTGTCGIATDDVVLTVYPKATAAAGVDQSLCQVANGPTAFTVTGTFTDGSPATPAWTVVASTGTAAATIVSPNTATTGVNITGVGTVTLRFTVNSNSFPACGATGDDVVLTVTPLPVATITAPAVICELSTGNTASVPDAGAGATYNWMITGGTITAGQGTRNITWTAGNTGSVTISVTVTTAAGCSANGSAQVTINANPTAAAALIKRYARRFPDQRSSPSLARRPAARQVGASSAQPARQRRPLFPQIVRRPQSTLRASAR
;
A
#
# COMPACT_ATOMS: atom_id res chain seq x y z
N MET A 1 37.10 8.24 -35.92
CA MET A 1 37.73 9.23 -36.83
C MET A 1 38.66 10.07 -35.94
N ARG A 2 39.99 10.11 -36.14
CA ARG A 2 40.74 10.97 -37.11
C ARG A 2 40.38 12.46 -36.94
N HIS A 3 41.27 13.41 -36.67
CA HIS A 3 42.76 13.48 -36.75
C HIS A 3 43.33 14.43 -35.64
N THR A 4 44.35 14.06 -34.83
CA THR A 4 45.80 14.49 -34.86
C THR A 4 46.06 16.01 -34.88
N HIS A 5 46.91 16.64 -34.04
CA HIS A 5 48.36 16.45 -33.75
C HIS A 5 48.77 17.19 -32.43
N SER A 6 49.98 17.11 -31.82
CA SER A 6 51.07 16.10 -31.75
C SER A 6 52.24 16.60 -30.84
N LEU A 7 53.00 15.69 -30.18
CA LEU A 7 54.32 15.87 -29.50
C LEU A 7 54.35 16.80 -28.26
N THR A 8 55.29 16.71 -27.29
CA THR A 8 56.58 15.97 -27.17
C THR A 8 56.81 15.47 -25.72
N ARG A 9 57.79 14.56 -25.47
CA ARG A 9 58.22 14.08 -24.13
C ARG A 9 59.44 14.86 -23.58
N ASN A 10 59.62 14.93 -22.25
CA ASN A 10 60.74 14.33 -21.46
C ASN A 10 61.09 15.05 -20.13
N LEU A 11 61.47 14.24 -19.12
CA LEU A 11 62.54 14.43 -18.09
C LEU A 11 62.95 15.86 -17.66
N THR A 12 63.02 16.21 -16.37
CA THR A 12 63.97 15.63 -15.37
C THR A 12 63.66 16.09 -13.93
N ILE A 13 64.22 15.40 -12.93
CA ILE A 13 64.41 15.93 -11.56
C ILE A 13 65.75 16.67 -11.51
N SER A 14 65.80 17.84 -10.86
CA SER A 14 67.04 18.53 -10.52
C SER A 14 66.88 19.41 -9.27
N THR A 15 67.96 19.57 -8.49
CA THR A 15 68.01 20.35 -7.24
C THR A 15 68.84 21.63 -7.42
N LEU A 16 68.79 22.51 -6.40
CA LEU A 16 69.74 23.61 -6.14
C LEU A 16 69.83 24.77 -7.17
N ARG A 17 69.44 25.98 -6.74
CA ARG A 17 70.44 26.98 -6.28
C ARG A 17 69.82 28.20 -5.58
N HIS A 18 70.59 28.79 -4.66
CA HIS A 18 70.35 30.12 -4.11
C HIS A 18 70.65 31.24 -5.13
N ILE A 19 69.89 32.34 -5.03
CA ILE A 19 70.36 33.74 -5.01
C ILE A 19 69.46 34.45 -3.96
N LYS A 20 69.90 35.06 -2.85
CA LYS A 20 70.91 36.10 -2.50
C LYS A 20 70.44 37.56 -2.73
N GLY A 21 70.36 38.33 -1.63
CA GLY A 21 70.38 39.81 -1.60
C GLY A 21 69.02 40.44 -1.27
N TRP A 22 68.86 41.22 -0.19
CA TRP A 22 69.79 42.24 0.32
C TRP A 22 70.03 42.21 1.84
N HIS A 23 71.25 42.64 2.23
CA HIS A 23 71.56 43.13 3.57
C HIS A 23 71.64 44.66 3.52
N LEU A 24 71.28 45.31 4.63
CA LEU A 24 71.78 46.63 4.99
C LEU A 24 72.69 46.48 6.22
N LEU A 25 73.75 47.29 6.29
CA LEU A 25 74.90 47.10 7.17
C LEU A 25 75.58 48.45 7.45
N LEU A 26 76.41 48.51 8.51
CA LEU A 26 77.02 49.71 9.12
C LEU A 26 75.99 50.61 9.86
N ALA A 27 76.34 51.32 10.95
CA ALA A 27 77.66 51.57 11.55
C ALA A 27 77.61 51.69 13.11
N ALA A 28 78.75 52.12 13.68
CA ALA A 28 78.95 52.68 15.03
C ALA A 28 79.12 51.72 16.23
N THR A 29 80.39 51.53 16.61
CA THR A 29 80.86 51.23 17.97
C THR A 29 81.56 52.48 18.55
N ILE A 30 81.72 52.51 19.90
CA ILE A 30 82.54 53.45 20.71
C ILE A 30 81.85 54.78 21.14
N VAL A 31 82.18 55.22 22.37
CA VAL A 31 81.77 56.44 23.14
C VAL A 31 80.36 56.42 23.78
N LEU A 32 80.07 56.99 24.97
CA LEU A 32 80.66 56.89 26.34
C LEU A 32 79.73 57.63 27.35
N LEU A 33 79.77 57.23 28.63
CA LEU A 33 79.48 58.01 29.88
C LEU A 33 78.04 58.39 30.35
N ALA A 34 77.96 58.47 31.69
CA ALA A 34 76.97 59.08 32.59
C ALA A 34 75.54 58.50 32.64
N SER A 35 74.88 58.32 33.81
CA SER A 35 75.30 58.32 35.24
C SER A 35 74.16 57.66 36.05
N THR A 36 74.38 56.71 36.97
CA THR A 36 74.88 56.86 38.36
C THR A 36 75.65 55.60 38.82
N GLY A 37 76.49 55.60 39.87
CA GLY A 37 76.92 56.70 40.74
C GLY A 37 76.99 56.28 42.23
N PHE A 38 78.20 56.33 42.80
CA PHE A 38 78.55 56.26 44.24
C PHE A 38 78.68 54.90 44.97
N ALA A 39 79.59 54.91 45.97
CA ALA A 39 79.70 54.01 47.13
C ALA A 39 80.11 52.53 46.95
N ALA A 40 81.09 52.22 46.10
CA ALA A 40 82.00 51.09 46.32
C ALA A 40 83.33 51.60 46.90
N PHE A 41 83.30 52.09 48.15
CA PHE A 41 84.45 52.75 48.77
C PHE A 41 85.38 51.75 49.46
N LEU A 42 86.63 51.73 48.99
CA LEU A 42 87.87 51.41 49.73
C LEU A 42 87.74 50.61 51.04
N TYR A 43 88.09 49.32 51.00
CA TYR A 43 89.02 48.71 51.96
C TYR A 43 89.72 47.50 51.32
N GLY A 44 90.88 47.75 50.69
CA GLY A 44 91.80 46.66 50.33
C GLY A 44 92.22 45.96 51.61
N HIS A 45 91.93 44.66 51.72
CA HIS A 45 92.17 43.92 52.96
C HIS A 45 93.68 43.83 53.22
N ALA A 46 94.14 44.49 54.28
CA ALA A 46 95.50 44.29 54.78
C ALA A 46 95.65 42.80 55.12
N SER A 47 96.66 42.15 54.55
CA SER A 47 96.94 40.75 54.87
C SER A 47 97.55 40.71 56.26
N ALA A 48 96.84 40.14 57.24
CA ALA A 48 97.33 39.99 58.60
C ALA A 48 98.59 39.12 58.62
N PHE A 49 99.76 39.77 58.69
CA PHE A 49 101.05 39.11 58.81
C PHE A 49 101.24 38.64 60.26
N ALA A 50 101.20 37.34 60.49
CA ALA A 50 101.63 36.79 61.77
C ALA A 50 103.13 37.09 61.99
N GLY A 51 103.45 37.71 63.12
CA GLY A 51 104.83 38.04 63.49
C GLY A 51 105.67 36.76 63.66
N PRO A 52 106.94 36.73 63.20
CA PRO A 52 107.76 35.55 63.31
C PRO A 52 108.08 35.26 64.78
N SER A 53 107.87 34.01 65.20
CA SER A 53 108.19 33.57 66.57
C SER A 53 109.69 33.76 66.86
N LEU A 54 109.99 34.35 68.01
CA LEU A 54 111.34 34.45 68.55
C LEU A 54 111.78 33.17 69.30
N GLY A 55 110.91 32.16 69.38
CA GLY A 55 111.19 30.93 70.13
C GLY A 55 111.56 31.20 71.59
N THR A 56 112.58 30.51 72.09
CA THR A 56 113.14 30.72 73.43
C THR A 56 113.73 32.12 73.63
N ALA A 57 114.11 32.83 72.58
CA ALA A 57 114.58 34.21 72.68
C ALA A 57 113.46 35.22 73.02
N GLN A 58 112.20 34.79 73.09
CA GLN A 58 111.09 35.65 73.50
C GLN A 58 111.22 36.16 74.95
N SER A 59 111.84 35.39 75.86
CA SER A 59 112.07 35.86 77.24
C SER A 59 113.23 36.86 77.37
N PHE A 60 114.14 36.88 76.40
CA PHE A 60 115.33 37.73 76.42
C PHE A 60 115.03 39.18 76.04
N ALA A 61 115.35 40.09 76.96
CA ALA A 61 115.44 41.53 76.69
C ALA A 61 116.74 41.88 75.94
N VAL A 62 117.84 41.17 76.24
CA VAL A 62 119.17 41.41 75.68
C VAL A 62 119.87 40.08 75.37
N LEU A 63 120.35 39.88 74.15
CA LEU A 63 121.12 38.70 73.76
C LEU A 63 122.31 39.10 72.87
N GLY A 64 123.53 38.77 73.29
CA GLY A 64 124.77 39.03 72.55
C GLY A 64 125.36 37.79 71.87
N GLY A 65 126.06 37.99 70.75
CA GLY A 65 126.84 36.95 70.07
C GLY A 65 128.24 36.80 70.67
N SER A 66 128.97 37.91 70.77
CA SER A 66 130.36 37.95 71.27
C SER A 66 130.45 38.35 72.74
N THR A 67 129.73 39.39 73.15
CA THR A 67 129.77 40.00 74.49
C THR A 67 128.48 40.78 74.76
N VAL A 68 128.18 41.01 76.04
CA VAL A 68 127.29 42.10 76.47
C VAL A 68 128.09 43.02 77.41
N THR A 69 128.01 44.33 77.20
CA THR A 69 128.79 45.32 77.95
C THR A 69 127.94 46.53 78.28
N ASN A 70 127.98 46.94 79.55
CA ASN A 70 127.22 48.08 80.06
C ASN A 70 128.10 49.10 80.78
N THR A 71 127.73 50.38 80.61
CA THR A 71 128.21 51.51 81.42
C THR A 71 127.03 52.12 82.18
N GLY A 72 127.27 52.62 83.39
CA GLY A 72 126.23 53.28 84.19
C GLY A 72 125.03 52.39 84.56
N SER A 73 123.97 53.00 85.07
CA SER A 73 122.85 52.31 85.74
C SER A 73 121.76 51.84 84.78
N THR A 74 122.10 50.95 83.85
CA THR A 74 121.12 50.32 82.94
C THR A 74 120.19 49.37 83.69
N VAL A 75 118.90 49.43 83.38
CA VAL A 75 117.87 48.52 83.90
C VAL A 75 117.35 47.63 82.77
N VAL A 76 117.36 46.32 82.99
CA VAL A 76 116.87 45.32 82.03
C VAL A 76 115.76 44.49 82.66
N THR A 77 114.59 44.44 82.05
CA THR A 77 113.43 43.66 82.53
C THR A 77 113.12 42.56 81.51
N GLY A 78 113.47 41.32 81.85
CA GLY A 78 113.56 40.18 80.92
C GLY A 78 114.97 39.58 80.95
N ASP A 79 115.16 38.42 80.31
CA ASP A 79 116.43 37.69 80.39
C ASP A 79 117.57 38.42 79.66
N MET A 80 118.80 38.20 80.13
CA MET A 80 120.01 38.67 79.48
C MET A 80 120.94 37.50 79.17
N GLY A 81 121.48 37.40 77.95
CA GLY A 81 122.36 36.29 77.59
C GLY A 81 123.50 36.65 76.66
N VAL A 82 124.47 35.74 76.57
CA VAL A 82 125.51 35.74 75.55
C VAL A 82 125.85 34.31 75.13
N TRP A 83 125.96 34.08 73.82
CA TRP A 83 126.43 32.83 73.21
C TRP A 83 126.86 33.08 71.75
N PRO A 84 127.94 32.46 71.22
CA PRO A 84 128.91 31.59 71.90
C PRO A 84 129.96 32.34 72.72
N GLY A 85 129.90 33.68 72.75
CA GLY A 85 130.63 34.47 73.74
C GLY A 85 130.25 34.12 75.17
N LEU A 86 131.12 34.43 76.13
CA LEU A 86 130.96 34.06 77.55
C LEU A 86 130.91 35.26 78.50
N ALA A 87 131.16 36.49 78.01
CA ALA A 87 131.34 37.67 78.85
C ALA A 87 130.13 38.61 78.83
N ILE A 88 129.56 38.84 80.01
CA ILE A 88 128.61 39.91 80.32
C ILE A 88 129.28 40.81 81.36
N THR A 89 129.33 42.13 81.09
CA THR A 89 130.12 43.10 81.87
C THR A 89 129.31 44.35 82.18
N GLY A 90 129.55 44.97 83.35
CA GLY A 90 128.84 46.19 83.78
C GLY A 90 127.51 45.95 84.50
N PHE A 91 127.24 44.73 84.97
CA PHE A 91 126.11 44.37 85.83
C PHE A 91 126.66 43.75 87.13
N PRO A 92 126.78 44.48 88.25
CA PRO A 92 126.52 45.91 88.47
C PRO A 92 127.52 46.85 87.73
N PRO A 93 127.22 48.16 87.59
CA PRO A 93 126.09 48.92 88.16
C PRO A 93 124.75 48.80 87.44
N GLY A 94 124.69 48.13 86.27
CA GLY A 94 123.43 47.74 85.67
C GLY A 94 122.72 46.63 86.46
N VAL A 95 121.40 46.52 86.30
CA VAL A 95 120.55 45.53 86.99
C VAL A 95 119.66 44.78 85.99
N VAL A 96 119.54 43.47 86.18
CA VAL A 96 118.45 42.67 85.57
C VAL A 96 117.36 42.46 86.62
N ASN A 97 116.14 42.87 86.30
CA ASN A 97 114.99 42.79 87.19
C ASN A 97 114.35 41.39 87.14
N PRO A 98 114.02 40.78 88.31
CA PRO A 98 113.19 39.58 88.36
C PRO A 98 111.87 39.76 87.61
N PRO A 99 111.36 38.73 86.90
CA PRO A 99 111.85 37.35 86.90
C PRO A 99 113.07 37.07 86.00
N GLY A 100 113.60 38.07 85.28
CA GLY A 100 114.68 37.87 84.30
C GLY A 100 115.99 37.36 84.90
N THR A 101 116.65 36.44 84.19
CA THR A 101 117.92 35.82 84.59
C THR A 101 119.08 36.11 83.63
N ILE A 102 120.32 35.94 84.11
CA ILE A 102 121.56 36.17 83.35
C ILE A 102 122.15 34.82 82.89
N HIS A 103 122.25 34.63 81.58
CA HIS A 103 122.66 33.40 80.90
C HIS A 103 124.03 33.59 80.21
N THR A 104 125.12 33.34 80.94
CA THR A 104 126.49 33.44 80.42
C THR A 104 126.93 32.12 79.77
N GLY A 105 126.77 32.00 78.44
CA GLY A 105 127.31 30.86 77.70
C GLY A 105 126.64 29.51 77.98
N ASP A 106 125.39 29.50 78.44
CA ASP A 106 124.65 28.28 78.77
C ASP A 106 123.76 27.76 77.61
N ALA A 107 123.06 26.64 77.86
CA ALA A 107 122.17 26.02 76.88
C ALA A 107 120.93 26.87 76.55
N VAL A 108 120.51 27.77 77.44
CA VAL A 108 119.36 28.67 77.22
C VAL A 108 119.78 29.81 76.29
N ALA A 109 120.92 30.45 76.54
CA ALA A 109 121.51 31.43 75.63
C ALA A 109 121.87 30.81 74.25
N GLN A 110 122.34 29.56 74.23
CA GLN A 110 122.57 28.81 72.99
C GLN A 110 121.29 28.63 72.17
N GLN A 111 120.22 28.11 72.79
CA GLN A 111 118.96 27.90 72.06
C GLN A 111 118.32 29.23 71.65
N ALA A 112 118.41 30.26 72.50
CA ALA A 112 117.97 31.61 72.13
C ALA A 112 118.70 32.14 70.89
N GLN A 113 120.02 31.94 70.76
CA GLN A 113 120.75 32.35 69.54
C GLN A 113 120.40 31.52 68.29
N ASN A 114 120.04 30.24 68.44
CA ASN A 114 119.50 29.43 67.35
C ASN A 114 118.14 29.98 66.89
N ASP A 115 117.29 30.37 67.84
CA ASP A 115 115.95 30.89 67.57
C ASP A 115 115.99 32.32 67.01
N VAL A 116 116.87 33.21 67.51
CA VAL A 116 117.15 34.53 66.91
C VAL A 116 117.72 34.38 65.50
N THR A 117 118.59 33.40 65.26
CA THR A 117 119.08 33.09 63.91
C THR A 117 117.94 32.66 62.98
N THR A 118 117.02 31.85 63.48
CA THR A 118 115.83 31.41 62.72
C THR A 118 114.91 32.59 62.42
N ALA A 119 114.54 33.38 63.43
CA ALA A 119 113.68 34.55 63.30
C ALA A 119 114.30 35.63 62.39
N TYR A 120 115.60 35.90 62.50
CA TYR A 120 116.34 36.82 61.62
C TYR A 120 116.26 36.36 60.16
N ASN A 121 116.50 35.07 59.90
CA ASN A 121 116.44 34.52 58.53
C ASN A 121 115.01 34.55 57.99
N THR A 122 114.00 34.31 58.83
CA THR A 122 112.58 34.44 58.47
C THR A 122 112.23 35.89 58.11
N LEU A 123 112.60 36.86 58.95
CA LEU A 123 112.39 38.30 58.70
C LEU A 123 113.06 38.75 57.39
N ALA A 124 114.33 38.38 57.18
CA ALA A 124 115.08 38.72 55.97
C ALA A 124 114.54 38.02 54.70
N GLY A 125 113.79 36.92 54.85
CA GLY A 125 113.17 36.17 53.75
C GLY A 125 111.76 36.62 53.38
N MET A 126 111.14 37.54 54.12
CA MET A 126 109.78 38.02 53.80
C MET A 126 109.77 38.90 52.54
N ALA A 127 108.66 38.90 51.81
CA ALA A 127 108.47 39.79 50.68
C ALA A 127 108.26 41.24 51.17
N CYS A 128 109.07 42.19 50.67
CA CYS A 128 108.91 43.60 50.97
C CYS A 128 107.62 44.16 50.36
N ASN A 129 106.80 44.86 51.15
CA ASN A 129 105.64 45.59 50.68
C ASN A 129 106.02 46.99 50.17
N THR A 130 106.90 47.70 50.89
CA THR A 130 107.23 49.11 50.64
C THR A 130 108.72 49.34 50.79
N SER A 131 109.41 49.79 49.72
CA SER A 131 110.81 50.21 49.86
C SER A 131 110.89 51.66 50.34
N LEU A 132 111.62 51.87 51.44
CA LEU A 132 111.94 53.19 52.00
C LEU A 132 113.42 53.53 51.82
N THR A 133 114.14 52.80 50.97
CA THR A 133 115.57 53.00 50.69
C THR A 133 115.90 54.46 50.39
N GLY A 134 116.77 55.07 51.20
CA GLY A 134 117.19 56.47 51.06
C GLY A 134 116.26 57.51 51.70
N GLN A 135 115.18 57.09 52.37
CA GLN A 135 114.33 57.96 53.19
C GLN A 135 114.74 57.88 54.68
N ASP A 136 114.51 58.96 55.42
CA ASP A 136 114.53 58.94 56.89
C ASP A 136 113.15 58.48 57.38
N LEU A 137 113.11 57.70 58.46
CA LEU A 137 111.88 57.23 59.11
C LEU A 137 111.17 58.33 59.92
N GLY A 138 111.86 59.44 60.21
CA GLY A 138 111.38 60.55 61.00
C GLY A 138 110.22 61.29 60.32
N GLY A 139 109.13 61.48 61.06
CA GLY A 139 107.91 62.15 60.59
C GLY A 139 106.98 61.25 59.77
N LEU A 140 107.32 59.98 59.54
CA LEU A 140 106.44 59.04 58.86
C LEU A 140 105.37 58.49 59.81
N THR A 141 104.16 58.30 59.28
CA THR A 141 103.14 57.41 59.86
C THR A 141 102.99 56.20 58.94
N LEU A 142 103.25 55.01 59.46
CA LEU A 142 103.25 53.75 58.71
C LEU A 142 102.15 52.83 59.23
N THR A 143 101.48 52.12 58.32
CA THR A 143 100.49 51.07 58.62
C THR A 143 101.16 49.69 58.69
N PRO A 144 100.47 48.60 59.10
CA PRO A 144 101.09 47.28 59.24
C PRO A 144 101.65 46.74 57.92
N GLY A 145 102.79 46.05 57.96
CA GLY A 145 103.47 45.52 56.76
C GLY A 145 105.01 45.47 56.84
N VAL A 146 105.62 45.05 55.74
CA VAL A 146 107.07 44.86 55.56
C VAL A 146 107.70 46.03 54.78
N TYR A 147 108.52 46.82 55.46
CA TYR A 147 109.26 47.96 54.93
C TYR A 147 110.72 47.59 54.70
N CYS A 148 111.28 47.84 53.50
CA CYS A 148 112.65 47.46 53.16
C CYS A 148 113.58 48.62 52.75
N PHE A 149 114.83 48.52 53.19
CA PHE A 149 115.95 49.38 52.83
C PHE A 149 117.06 48.50 52.23
N SER A 150 117.50 48.74 51.00
CA SER A 150 118.70 48.06 50.47
C SER A 150 120.01 48.65 51.01
N SER A 151 119.92 49.76 51.75
CA SER A 151 121.00 50.50 52.39
C SER A 151 120.84 50.47 53.92
N SER A 152 121.52 51.39 54.61
CA SER A 152 121.16 51.76 55.99
C SER A 152 119.81 52.47 56.04
N ALA A 153 119.18 52.43 57.21
CA ALA A 153 118.00 53.23 57.58
C ALA A 153 118.37 54.24 58.67
N GLN A 154 117.79 55.44 58.59
CA GLN A 154 117.97 56.52 59.56
C GLN A 154 116.62 56.89 60.20
N LEU A 155 116.65 57.35 61.45
CA LEU A 155 115.48 57.85 62.17
C LEU A 155 115.83 59.16 62.89
N THR A 156 115.33 60.28 62.37
CA THR A 156 115.52 61.62 62.92
C THR A 156 114.19 62.20 63.41
N GLY A 157 113.93 62.08 64.71
CA GLY A 157 112.65 62.47 65.32
C GLY A 157 111.70 61.28 65.50
N SER A 158 110.39 61.52 65.38
CA SER A 158 109.35 60.53 65.71
C SER A 158 108.85 59.75 64.50
N LEU A 159 108.85 58.42 64.60
CA LEU A 159 108.14 57.49 63.72
C LEU A 159 106.84 57.03 64.40
N THR A 160 105.72 57.08 63.68
CA THR A 160 104.43 56.57 64.17
C THR A 160 104.04 55.29 63.43
N LEU A 161 103.64 54.27 64.18
CA LEU A 161 103.17 52.98 63.68
C LEU A 161 101.68 52.86 64.03
N ASP A 162 100.81 53.06 63.04
CA ASP A 162 99.36 53.03 63.21
C ASP A 162 98.82 51.63 62.93
N ALA A 163 98.33 50.96 63.98
CA ALA A 163 97.77 49.62 63.89
C ALA A 163 96.30 49.59 63.46
N LEU A 164 95.69 50.75 63.20
CA LEU A 164 94.33 50.89 62.66
C LEU A 164 93.20 50.22 63.50
N GLY A 165 93.48 49.94 64.78
CA GLY A 165 92.57 49.26 65.71
C GLY A 165 92.80 47.76 65.87
N ASP A 166 93.76 47.16 65.15
CA ASP A 166 94.12 45.75 65.25
C ASP A 166 95.24 45.53 66.29
N PRO A 167 94.99 44.86 67.42
CA PRO A 167 96.04 44.58 68.41
C PRO A 167 97.09 43.57 67.90
N ASP A 168 96.78 42.76 66.90
CA ASP A 168 97.69 41.77 66.30
C ASP A 168 98.45 42.33 65.09
N ALA A 169 98.31 43.63 64.81
CA ALA A 169 99.06 44.35 63.79
C ALA A 169 100.58 44.21 63.95
N VAL A 170 101.26 43.87 62.84
CA VAL A 170 102.70 43.62 62.78
C VAL A 170 103.42 44.59 61.83
N PHE A 171 104.57 45.09 62.27
CA PHE A 171 105.42 46.03 61.54
C PHE A 171 106.82 45.45 61.42
N ILE A 172 107.33 45.31 60.20
CA ILE A 172 108.62 44.66 59.93
C ILE A 172 109.51 45.60 59.13
N PHE A 173 110.72 45.84 59.62
CA PHE A 173 111.74 46.64 58.95
C PHE A 173 112.91 45.73 58.54
N GLN A 174 113.09 45.53 57.24
CA GLN A 174 114.22 44.83 56.63
C GLN A 174 115.29 45.85 56.22
N ILE A 175 116.43 45.86 56.91
CA ILE A 175 117.47 46.88 56.71
C ILE A 175 118.75 46.19 56.22
N GLY A 176 119.13 46.44 54.97
CA GLY A 176 120.25 45.78 54.30
C GLY A 176 121.63 46.13 54.88
N SER A 177 121.78 47.28 55.53
CA SER A 177 123.01 47.68 56.21
C SER A 177 122.78 48.05 57.69
N SER A 178 122.98 49.30 58.10
CA SER A 178 122.88 49.72 59.51
C SER A 178 121.56 50.42 59.84
N LEU A 179 121.16 50.37 61.12
CA LEU A 179 120.06 51.18 61.66
C LEU A 179 120.66 52.23 62.60
N THR A 180 120.42 53.52 62.35
CA THR A 180 120.95 54.60 63.20
C THR A 180 119.86 55.62 63.55
N THR A 181 119.65 55.87 64.84
CA THR A 181 118.73 56.93 65.29
C THR A 181 119.49 58.18 65.74
N ALA A 182 118.91 59.36 65.49
CA ALA A 182 119.38 60.60 66.09
C ALA A 182 119.05 60.65 67.59
N SER A 183 119.72 61.52 68.35
CA SER A 183 119.39 61.74 69.76
C SER A 183 117.96 62.30 69.92
N ASN A 184 117.22 61.79 70.90
CA ASN A 184 115.79 62.08 71.12
C ASN A 184 114.83 61.65 69.98
N ALA A 185 115.26 60.72 69.13
CA ALA A 185 114.34 60.04 68.21
C ALA A 185 113.33 59.16 68.98
N SER A 186 112.17 58.88 68.40
CA SER A 186 111.16 58.01 69.03
C SER A 186 110.42 57.12 68.04
N VAL A 187 109.93 55.97 68.52
CA VAL A 187 108.99 55.10 67.80
C VAL A 187 107.74 54.95 68.66
N GLN A 188 106.57 55.28 68.12
CA GLN A 188 105.30 55.20 68.84
C GLN A 188 104.33 54.29 68.11
N VAL A 189 103.76 53.30 68.81
CA VAL A 189 102.66 52.47 68.30
C VAL A 189 101.34 53.03 68.81
N ILE A 190 100.35 53.19 67.92
CA ILE A 190 99.04 53.75 68.24
C ILE A 190 97.90 52.84 67.78
N ASN A 191 96.67 53.16 68.19
CA ASN A 191 95.43 52.49 67.76
C ASN A 191 95.44 50.97 68.00
N ALA A 192 95.52 50.58 69.28
CA ALA A 192 95.53 49.21 69.82
C ALA A 192 96.77 48.33 69.54
N GLY A 193 97.67 48.73 68.64
CA GLY A 193 98.87 47.96 68.30
C GLY A 193 99.83 47.72 69.47
N GLN A 194 100.55 46.60 69.42
CA GLN A 194 101.40 46.14 70.52
C GLN A 194 102.90 46.31 70.21
N ASN A 195 103.66 46.87 71.16
CA ASN A 195 105.13 47.04 71.06
C ASN A 195 105.89 45.72 70.80
N CYS A 196 105.31 44.58 71.20
CA CYS A 196 105.88 43.25 70.94
C CYS A 196 105.83 42.81 69.46
N ASN A 197 104.97 43.42 68.64
CA ASN A 197 104.72 43.05 67.23
C ASN A 197 105.53 43.87 66.21
N VAL A 198 106.45 44.73 66.68
CA VAL A 198 107.37 45.50 65.84
C VAL A 198 108.71 44.76 65.75
N PHE A 199 109.26 44.58 64.54
CA PHE A 199 110.50 43.83 64.30
C PHE A 199 111.46 44.61 63.38
N TRP A 200 112.74 44.64 63.76
CA TRP A 200 113.81 45.33 63.04
C TRP A 200 114.93 44.34 62.71
N GLN A 201 114.93 43.80 61.49
CA GLN A 201 116.01 42.97 60.97
C GLN A 201 117.10 43.89 60.40
N VAL A 202 118.32 43.82 60.95
CA VAL A 202 119.42 44.74 60.61
C VAL A 202 120.62 43.97 60.09
N GLY A 203 120.99 44.21 58.82
CA GLY A 203 122.01 43.49 58.07
C GLY A 203 123.45 43.67 58.54
N SER A 204 123.71 44.70 59.36
CA SER A 204 124.99 44.91 60.03
C SER A 204 124.81 45.20 61.52
N SER A 205 124.80 46.48 61.93
CA SER A 205 124.65 46.92 63.32
C SER A 205 123.51 47.92 63.48
N ALA A 206 122.90 47.91 64.67
CA ALA A 206 121.99 48.97 65.12
C ALA A 206 122.69 49.91 66.11
N THR A 207 122.37 51.20 66.06
CA THR A 207 122.88 52.21 67.00
C THR A 207 121.78 53.20 67.35
N LEU A 208 121.28 53.15 68.58
CA LEU A 208 120.30 54.09 69.09
C LEU A 208 121.03 55.31 69.69
N GLY A 209 120.75 56.51 69.18
CA GLY A 209 121.27 57.78 69.70
C GLY A 209 120.83 58.06 71.14
N THR A 210 121.51 58.97 71.83
CA THR A 210 121.24 59.27 73.25
C THR A 210 119.77 59.68 73.45
N SER A 211 119.15 59.18 74.52
CA SER A 211 117.75 59.49 74.87
C SER A 211 116.73 59.15 73.77
N THR A 212 117.03 58.22 72.86
CA THR A 212 116.05 57.65 71.91
C THR A 212 115.03 56.79 72.66
N ASP A 213 113.73 56.95 72.40
CA ASP A 213 112.69 56.05 72.92
C ASP A 213 112.20 55.08 71.85
N PHE A 214 112.70 53.84 71.87
CA PHE A 214 112.59 52.90 70.77
C PHE A 214 111.65 51.73 71.09
N VAL A 215 110.94 51.23 70.07
CA VAL A 215 109.95 50.16 70.19
C VAL A 215 110.28 49.01 69.25
N GLY A 216 110.18 47.77 69.76
CA GLY A 216 110.24 46.56 68.96
C GLY A 216 111.49 45.69 69.16
N ASN A 217 111.50 44.55 68.49
CA ASN A 217 112.53 43.54 68.57
C ASN A 217 113.63 43.82 67.53
N ILE A 218 114.82 44.25 67.96
CA ILE A 218 115.97 44.49 67.09
C ILE A 218 116.76 43.19 66.95
N LEU A 219 116.77 42.61 65.75
CA LEU A 219 117.56 41.43 65.37
C LEU A 219 118.68 41.87 64.42
N ALA A 220 119.87 42.15 64.97
CA ALA A 220 121.02 42.60 64.21
C ALA A 220 121.98 41.44 63.89
N LEU A 221 122.56 41.43 62.68
CA LEU A 221 123.53 40.41 62.28
C LEU A 221 124.83 40.49 63.09
N THR A 222 125.32 41.70 63.34
CA THR A 222 126.57 41.94 64.08
C THR A 222 126.29 42.55 65.46
N SER A 223 126.37 43.87 65.66
CA SER A 223 126.28 44.48 67.00
C SER A 223 125.08 45.41 67.19
N ILE A 224 124.70 45.65 68.44
CA ILE A 224 123.69 46.65 68.83
C ILE A 224 124.29 47.57 69.88
N THR A 225 124.20 48.88 69.66
CA THR A 225 124.65 49.90 70.62
C THR A 225 123.49 50.77 71.04
N LEU A 226 123.22 50.86 72.34
CA LEU A 226 122.30 51.81 72.94
C LEU A 226 123.16 52.87 73.64
N ASN A 227 123.15 54.10 73.12
CA ASN A 227 123.88 55.20 73.75
C ASN A 227 123.15 55.72 75.00
N THR A 228 123.84 56.57 75.76
CA THR A 228 123.42 57.11 77.07
C THR A 228 121.93 57.44 77.15
N THR A 229 121.20 56.81 78.08
CA THR A 229 119.77 57.03 78.37
C THR A 229 118.76 56.69 77.27
N ALA A 230 119.15 56.02 76.18
CA ALA A 230 118.15 55.44 75.27
C ALA A 230 117.29 54.38 75.98
N THR A 231 116.01 54.29 75.62
CA THR A 231 115.03 53.33 76.12
C THR A 231 114.57 52.38 75.00
N LEU A 232 114.26 51.14 75.37
CA LEU A 232 113.83 50.10 74.43
C LEU A 232 112.66 49.29 75.02
N SER A 233 111.46 49.59 74.54
CA SER A 233 110.26 48.77 74.77
C SER A 233 110.24 47.64 73.73
N GLY A 234 110.97 46.58 74.00
CA GLY A 234 111.38 45.62 72.97
C GLY A 234 112.55 44.74 73.39
N ARG A 235 113.38 44.33 72.42
CA ARG A 235 114.49 43.37 72.64
C ARG A 235 115.72 43.77 71.81
N ALA A 236 116.92 43.63 72.37
CA ALA A 236 118.19 43.86 71.68
C ALA A 236 118.92 42.52 71.45
N LEU A 237 118.78 41.96 70.25
CA LEU A 237 119.20 40.61 69.88
C LEU A 237 120.30 40.67 68.80
N ALA A 238 121.56 40.64 69.23
CA ALA A 238 122.73 40.68 68.37
C ALA A 238 123.24 39.25 68.09
N ARG A 239 123.26 38.82 66.82
CA ARG A 239 123.59 37.44 66.44
C ARG A 239 125.07 37.10 66.60
N ASN A 240 125.95 37.87 65.95
CA ASN A 240 127.37 37.53 65.83
C ASN A 240 128.31 38.49 66.58
N GLY A 241 127.81 39.65 67.04
CA GLY A 241 128.59 40.71 67.67
C GLY A 241 128.09 41.07 69.08
N ALA A 242 128.38 42.28 69.52
CA ALA A 242 128.15 42.70 70.91
C ALA A 242 126.80 43.42 71.10
N VAL A 243 126.25 43.37 72.31
CA VAL A 243 125.29 44.40 72.77
C VAL A 243 126.01 45.34 73.73
N THR A 244 126.04 46.63 73.41
CA THR A 244 126.66 47.68 74.23
C THR A 244 125.59 48.66 74.72
N MET A 245 125.62 48.99 76.00
CA MET A 245 124.63 49.83 76.69
C MET A 245 125.32 50.91 77.54
N ASP A 246 124.65 52.04 77.70
CA ASP A 246 124.96 53.08 78.67
C ASP A 246 123.68 53.65 79.31
N THR A 247 123.50 53.38 80.60
CA THR A 247 122.43 53.95 81.45
C THR A 247 121.04 53.87 80.80
N ASN A 248 120.72 52.73 80.18
CA ASN A 248 119.50 52.49 79.40
C ASN A 248 118.35 51.92 80.24
N THR A 249 117.13 51.90 79.70
CA THR A 249 116.07 51.01 80.19
C THR A 249 115.55 50.13 79.06
N ILE A 250 115.77 48.82 79.17
CA ILE A 250 115.30 47.82 78.21
C ILE A 250 114.24 46.96 78.91
N THR A 251 113.04 46.88 78.33
CA THR A 251 111.96 46.01 78.82
C THR A 251 111.50 45.09 77.72
N ALA A 252 111.75 43.78 77.89
CA ALA A 252 111.20 42.73 77.05
C ALA A 252 109.68 42.90 77.02
N SER A 253 109.19 43.41 75.88
CA SER A 253 107.76 43.61 75.69
C SER A 253 107.11 42.24 75.53
N ASN A 254 106.55 41.76 76.63
CA ASN A 254 105.72 40.58 76.70
C ASN A 254 104.28 41.03 76.50
N CYS A 255 103.69 40.63 75.37
CA CYS A 255 102.26 40.81 75.10
C CYS A 255 101.48 40.23 76.30
N ALA A 256 100.60 41.02 76.92
CA ALA A 256 100.03 40.65 78.22
C ALA A 256 99.05 39.47 78.09
N LEU A 257 99.49 38.26 78.45
CA LEU A 257 98.63 37.08 78.52
C LEU A 257 97.61 37.24 79.65
N CYS A 258 96.42 37.71 79.29
CA CYS A 258 95.22 37.62 80.11
C CYS A 258 95.05 36.17 80.63
N PRO A 259 94.70 35.95 81.92
CA PRO A 259 94.27 34.63 82.36
C PRO A 259 93.10 34.18 81.45
N PRO A 260 93.06 32.94 80.95
CA PRO A 260 92.21 32.56 79.82
C PRO A 260 90.72 32.61 80.17
N ILE A 261 90.09 33.77 79.96
CA ILE A 261 88.65 33.96 79.96
C ILE A 261 88.10 33.16 78.77
N ASN A 262 87.44 32.04 79.04
CA ASN A 262 86.93 31.18 77.98
C ASN A 262 85.67 31.80 77.35
N THR A 263 85.87 32.54 76.27
CA THR A 263 84.81 33.21 75.49
C THR A 263 84.22 32.32 74.38
N THR A 264 84.45 31.01 74.41
CA THR A 264 83.93 30.07 73.39
C THR A 264 82.40 30.06 73.41
N ILE A 265 81.79 30.71 72.41
CA ILE A 265 80.33 30.73 72.25
C ILE A 265 79.86 29.35 71.77
N THR A 266 79.06 28.68 72.59
CA THR A 266 78.29 27.51 72.20
C THR A 266 76.95 27.96 71.63
N ALA A 267 76.68 27.63 70.37
CA ALA A 267 75.43 27.91 69.65
C ALA A 267 75.17 26.80 68.62
N PRO A 268 73.96 26.69 68.03
CA PRO A 268 73.74 25.83 66.87
C PRO A 268 74.69 26.18 65.72
N ALA A 269 75.16 25.20 64.95
CA ALA A 269 76.02 25.47 63.78
C ALA A 269 75.27 26.15 62.62
N ALA A 270 73.97 25.86 62.49
CA ALA A 270 73.06 26.48 61.54
C ALA A 270 71.65 26.57 62.12
N VAL A 271 70.89 27.57 61.67
CA VAL A 271 69.49 27.83 62.02
C VAL A 271 68.72 28.21 60.76
N CYS A 272 67.39 28.13 60.79
CA CYS A 272 66.56 28.51 59.65
C CYS A 272 66.29 30.01 59.62
N GLU A 273 66.06 30.54 58.43
CA GLU A 273 65.68 31.91 58.19
C GLU A 273 64.45 32.32 59.03
N LEU A 274 64.56 33.45 59.74
CA LEU A 274 63.58 33.95 60.71
C LEU A 274 63.26 33.00 61.89
N SER A 275 64.02 31.94 62.14
CA SER A 275 63.74 31.04 63.28
C SER A 275 63.90 31.78 64.61
N THR A 276 62.89 31.63 65.48
CA THR A 276 62.86 32.23 66.82
C THR A 276 63.27 31.23 67.90
N GLY A 277 63.95 31.69 68.95
CA GLY A 277 64.22 30.86 70.14
C GLY A 277 65.53 30.08 70.10
N ASN A 278 66.40 30.36 69.13
CA ASN A 278 67.76 29.82 69.11
C ASN A 278 68.53 30.34 70.32
N THR A 279 69.42 29.54 70.90
CA THR A 279 70.19 29.91 72.10
C THR A 279 71.68 29.99 71.81
N ALA A 280 72.38 30.84 72.56
CA ALA A 280 73.84 30.87 72.59
C ALA A 280 74.36 31.14 74.01
N SER A 281 75.54 30.63 74.34
CA SER A 281 76.11 30.77 75.68
C SER A 281 77.62 30.72 75.70
N VAL A 282 78.22 31.31 76.74
CA VAL A 282 79.63 31.11 77.10
C VAL A 282 79.75 30.41 78.47
N PRO A 283 80.89 29.75 78.74
CA PRO A 283 81.25 29.29 80.09
C PRO A 283 81.18 30.40 81.15
N ASP A 284 81.07 29.99 82.41
CA ASP A 284 81.03 30.93 83.54
C ASP A 284 82.44 31.47 83.85
N ALA A 285 82.62 32.78 83.70
CA ALA A 285 83.86 33.49 84.02
C ALA A 285 83.99 33.87 85.51
N GLY A 286 83.01 33.53 86.34
CA GLY A 286 83.08 33.65 87.80
C GLY A 286 82.44 34.93 88.37
N ALA A 287 82.49 35.04 89.71
CA ALA A 287 81.81 36.10 90.44
C ALA A 287 82.37 37.49 90.11
N GLY A 288 81.49 38.41 89.69
CA GLY A 288 81.84 39.76 89.26
C GLY A 288 82.14 39.91 87.77
N ALA A 289 82.10 38.84 86.97
CA ALA A 289 82.17 38.93 85.52
C ALA A 289 80.90 39.56 84.91
N THR A 290 81.06 40.35 83.84
CA THR A 290 79.96 40.95 83.07
C THR A 290 80.01 40.53 81.61
N TYR A 291 78.84 40.30 81.01
CA TYR A 291 78.68 39.70 79.68
C TYR A 291 77.91 40.64 78.74
N ASN A 292 78.61 41.38 77.88
CA ASN A 292 77.96 42.23 76.89
C ASN A 292 77.87 41.50 75.54
N TRP A 293 76.66 41.09 75.17
CA TRP A 293 76.39 40.45 73.87
C TRP A 293 75.97 41.47 72.81
N THR A 294 76.50 41.30 71.62
CA THR A 294 76.03 41.96 70.39
C THR A 294 75.78 40.90 69.31
N ILE A 295 74.85 41.21 68.40
CA ILE A 295 74.42 40.31 67.34
C ILE A 295 74.35 41.07 66.02
N THR A 296 74.71 40.42 64.92
CA THR A 296 74.54 40.93 63.55
C THR A 296 73.97 39.81 62.70
N GLY A 297 73.07 40.13 61.76
CA GLY A 297 72.31 39.11 61.01
C GLY A 297 71.18 38.44 61.80
N GLY A 298 70.83 38.96 62.99
CA GLY A 298 69.73 38.46 63.84
C GLY A 298 69.44 39.43 64.99
N THR A 299 68.50 39.08 65.87
CA THR A 299 68.11 39.91 67.03
C THR A 299 68.09 39.12 68.32
N ILE A 300 68.75 39.61 69.38
CA ILE A 300 68.65 39.05 70.73
C ILE A 300 67.24 39.31 71.26
N THR A 301 66.56 38.25 71.73
CA THR A 301 65.21 38.31 72.29
C THR A 301 65.19 38.18 73.81
N ALA A 302 66.22 37.58 74.42
CA ALA A 302 66.36 37.48 75.88
C ALA A 302 67.83 37.29 76.30
N GLY A 303 68.13 37.54 77.58
CA GLY A 303 69.36 37.10 78.26
C GLY A 303 70.58 38.04 78.19
N GLN A 304 70.45 39.22 77.57
CA GLN A 304 71.53 40.23 77.54
C GLN A 304 72.01 40.56 78.96
N GLY A 305 73.32 40.79 79.13
CA GLY A 305 73.97 41.00 80.44
C GLY A 305 74.36 39.70 81.15
N THR A 306 73.85 38.55 80.71
CA THR A 306 74.14 37.23 81.29
C THR A 306 74.98 36.36 80.36
N ARG A 307 75.49 35.22 80.84
CA ARG A 307 76.27 34.26 80.03
C ARG A 307 75.44 33.44 79.01
N ASN A 308 74.12 33.62 78.97
CA ASN A 308 73.19 32.89 78.12
C ASN A 308 72.25 33.89 77.40
N ILE A 309 72.15 33.83 76.08
CA ILE A 309 71.19 34.61 75.29
C ILE A 309 70.24 33.71 74.48
N THR A 310 69.07 34.26 74.16
CA THR A 310 68.14 33.74 73.16
C THR A 310 68.06 34.74 72.01
N PHE A 311 67.98 34.26 70.76
CA PHE A 311 67.93 35.11 69.58
C PHE A 311 66.99 34.57 68.48
N THR A 312 66.63 35.46 67.57
CA THR A 312 65.93 35.18 66.31
C THR A 312 66.89 35.40 65.15
N ALA A 313 66.88 34.50 64.16
CA ALA A 313 67.67 34.63 62.95
C ALA A 313 67.13 35.75 62.03
N GLY A 314 67.99 36.37 61.22
CA GLY A 314 67.59 37.29 60.17
C GLY A 314 67.14 36.57 58.89
N THR A 315 67.14 37.31 57.78
CA THR A 315 66.80 36.81 56.44
C THR A 315 68.03 36.45 55.58
N THR A 316 69.17 37.09 55.81
CA THR A 316 70.36 36.99 54.94
C THR A 316 71.67 37.14 55.71
N GLY A 317 72.69 36.41 55.26
CA GLY A 317 74.02 36.33 55.91
C GLY A 317 74.05 35.40 57.13
N PRO A 318 75.24 35.04 57.66
CA PRO A 318 75.33 34.31 58.91
C PRO A 318 74.99 35.20 60.11
N VAL A 319 74.32 34.64 61.12
CA VAL A 319 74.19 35.32 62.41
C VAL A 319 75.57 35.35 63.05
N THR A 320 76.15 36.54 63.18
CA THR A 320 77.42 36.73 63.91
C THR A 320 77.09 37.12 65.34
N LEU A 321 77.47 36.25 66.28
CA LEU A 321 77.29 36.41 67.72
C LEU A 321 78.63 36.86 68.30
N ASN A 322 78.66 38.02 68.94
CA ASN A 322 79.85 38.55 69.61
C ASN A 322 79.55 38.75 71.10
N VAL A 323 80.49 38.43 71.97
CA VAL A 323 80.39 38.68 73.41
C VAL A 323 81.69 39.24 73.97
N THR A 324 81.61 40.38 74.65
CA THR A 324 82.69 40.89 75.48
C THR A 324 82.46 40.42 76.90
N VAL A 325 83.36 39.58 77.41
CA VAL A 325 83.37 39.10 78.78
C VAL A 325 84.43 39.89 79.55
N THR A 326 84.00 40.66 80.54
CA THR A 326 84.88 41.55 81.32
C THR A 326 84.96 41.10 82.76
N THR A 327 86.18 40.98 83.27
CA THR A 327 86.53 40.73 84.68
C THR A 327 87.40 41.89 85.19
N PRO A 328 87.61 42.04 86.52
CA PRO A 328 88.40 43.16 87.05
C PRO A 328 89.84 43.20 86.49
N GLY A 329 90.10 44.17 85.61
CA GLY A 329 91.41 44.38 84.96
C GLY A 329 91.62 43.64 83.62
N CYS A 330 90.65 42.89 83.11
CA CYS A 330 90.78 42.12 81.87
C CYS A 330 89.46 42.06 81.07
N SER A 331 89.55 42.08 79.74
CA SER A 331 88.40 41.87 78.84
C SER A 331 88.81 40.95 77.70
N ALA A 332 88.01 39.90 77.46
CA ALA A 332 88.17 39.02 76.32
C ALA A 332 86.91 39.08 75.45
N ASN A 333 87.11 38.98 74.13
CA ASN A 333 86.02 38.87 73.18
C ASN A 333 85.85 37.41 72.73
N GLY A 334 84.62 36.98 72.51
CA GLY A 334 84.26 35.76 71.80
C GLY A 334 83.47 36.12 70.56
N SER A 335 83.68 35.38 69.48
CA SER A 335 82.88 35.48 68.26
C SER A 335 82.54 34.08 67.75
N ALA A 336 81.31 33.90 67.28
CA ALA A 336 80.88 32.70 66.57
C ALA A 336 79.89 33.07 65.47
N GLN A 337 79.93 32.33 64.37
CA GLN A 337 78.96 32.45 63.30
C GLN A 337 78.02 31.25 63.28
N VAL A 338 76.73 31.53 63.13
CA VAL A 338 75.67 30.54 62.94
C VAL A 338 75.11 30.75 61.53
N THR A 339 75.20 29.73 60.69
CA THR A 339 74.72 29.82 59.30
C THR A 339 73.20 29.97 59.27
N ILE A 340 72.67 30.92 58.49
CA ILE A 340 71.25 30.97 58.17
C ILE A 340 70.99 30.11 56.94
N ASN A 341 70.25 29.02 57.13
CA ASN A 341 69.66 28.23 56.06
C ASN A 341 68.41 28.97 55.57
N ALA A 342 68.43 29.46 54.32
CA ALA A 342 67.29 30.11 53.69
C ALA A 342 66.07 29.17 53.65
N ASN A 343 64.86 29.71 53.82
CA ASN A 343 63.65 28.91 53.70
C ASN A 343 63.44 28.49 52.23
N PRO A 344 62.93 27.27 51.95
CA PRO A 344 62.68 26.83 50.59
C PRO A 344 61.61 27.69 49.92
N THR A 345 61.70 27.88 48.61
CA THR A 345 60.68 28.58 47.81
C THR A 345 60.06 27.65 46.78
N ALA A 346 58.76 27.78 46.54
CA ALA A 346 58.04 27.15 45.44
C ALA A 346 57.23 28.22 44.72
N VAL A 347 57.28 28.23 43.38
CA VAL A 347 56.36 28.99 42.51
C VAL A 347 56.00 28.10 41.34
N ALA A 348 54.71 27.84 41.14
CA ALA A 348 54.19 26.85 40.19
C ALA A 348 54.08 27.39 38.74
N GLY A 349 54.15 28.71 38.57
CA GLY A 349 54.01 29.39 37.29
C GLY A 349 52.61 29.98 37.09
N ILE A 350 52.28 30.33 35.84
CA ILE A 350 50.95 30.88 35.50
C ILE A 350 50.00 29.79 35.01
N ASP A 351 48.71 29.94 35.33
CA ASP A 351 47.64 29.09 34.82
C ASP A 351 47.67 28.97 33.29
N GLN A 352 47.39 27.77 32.76
CA GLN A 352 47.44 27.49 31.33
C GLN A 352 46.08 26.96 30.83
N THR A 353 45.65 27.43 29.66
CA THR A 353 44.46 26.90 28.97
C THR A 353 44.83 26.45 27.57
N LEU A 354 44.49 25.21 27.23
CA LEU A 354 44.67 24.64 25.90
C LEU A 354 43.37 24.01 25.38
N CYS A 355 43.35 23.75 24.08
CA CYS A 355 42.26 23.09 23.37
C CYS A 355 42.57 21.60 23.22
N GLN A 356 41.56 20.73 23.34
CA GLN A 356 41.79 19.29 23.30
C GLN A 356 42.42 18.85 21.97
N THR A 357 43.52 18.13 22.06
CA THR A 357 44.08 17.31 20.98
C THR A 357 43.26 16.03 20.83
N LEU A 358 43.01 15.60 19.58
CA LEU A 358 42.39 14.31 19.29
C LEU A 358 43.11 13.61 18.12
N PRO A 359 43.31 12.28 18.18
CA PRO A 359 43.16 11.41 19.35
C PRO A 359 44.41 11.46 20.26
N GLY A 360 44.24 11.75 21.55
CA GLY A 360 45.34 11.72 22.53
C GLY A 360 45.05 12.49 23.82
N PRO A 361 46.01 12.54 24.76
CA PRO A 361 46.05 13.55 25.80
C PRO A 361 46.45 14.92 25.22
N THR A 362 46.14 16.00 25.97
CA THR A 362 46.61 17.36 25.72
C THR A 362 47.85 17.63 26.57
N ASP A 363 48.95 17.98 25.92
CA ASP A 363 50.27 18.05 26.56
C ASP A 363 50.60 19.49 26.96
N PHE A 364 50.77 19.70 28.27
CA PHE A 364 51.22 20.97 28.85
C PHE A 364 52.71 20.87 29.22
N THR A 365 53.41 22.00 29.13
CA THR A 365 54.75 22.16 29.73
C THR A 365 54.64 23.10 30.92
N VAL A 366 54.80 22.55 32.11
CA VAL A 366 54.71 23.32 33.36
C VAL A 366 56.10 23.73 33.80
N THR A 367 56.29 25.03 34.03
CA THR A 367 57.58 25.66 34.34
C THR A 367 57.50 26.34 35.70
N GLY A 368 57.77 25.57 36.76
CA GLY A 368 57.90 26.11 38.11
C GLY A 368 59.33 26.53 38.42
N THR A 369 59.49 27.35 39.47
CA THR A 369 60.79 27.67 40.05
C THR A 369 60.85 27.26 41.51
N ALA A 370 61.93 26.57 41.89
CA ALA A 370 62.17 26.10 43.24
C ALA A 370 63.59 26.49 43.70
N SER A 371 63.73 26.88 44.97
CA SER A 371 65.04 27.18 45.58
C SER A 371 65.08 26.69 47.04
N GLY A 372 66.28 26.53 47.61
CA GLY A 372 66.47 26.09 48.99
C GLY A 372 66.04 24.64 49.29
N GLY A 373 65.70 23.85 48.27
CA GLY A 373 65.17 22.50 48.46
C GLY A 373 64.94 21.71 47.17
N THR A 374 64.44 20.48 47.31
CA THR A 374 64.08 19.60 46.18
C THR A 374 62.62 19.82 45.75
N PRO A 375 62.34 20.10 44.47
CA PRO A 375 60.97 20.20 43.95
C PRO A 375 60.30 18.83 43.81
N SER A 376 58.99 18.79 44.01
CA SER A 376 58.12 17.66 43.70
C SER A 376 56.71 18.13 43.34
N TRP A 377 56.22 17.71 42.17
CA TRP A 377 54.89 18.01 41.64
C TRP A 377 53.88 16.92 42.00
N SER A 378 52.69 17.32 42.44
CA SER A 378 51.55 16.42 42.67
C SER A 378 50.25 16.99 42.12
N VAL A 379 49.25 16.13 41.91
CA VAL A 379 47.88 16.55 41.52
C VAL A 379 47.08 16.83 42.79
N VAL A 380 46.53 18.04 42.92
CA VAL A 380 45.66 18.45 44.04
C VAL A 380 44.22 18.01 43.81
N GLY A 381 43.77 18.08 42.55
CA GLY A 381 42.45 17.65 42.12
C GLY A 381 42.22 17.91 40.64
N SER A 382 41.12 17.39 40.10
CA SER A 382 40.67 17.68 38.74
C SER A 382 39.14 17.76 38.66
N THR A 383 38.64 18.30 37.54
CA THR A 383 37.22 18.45 37.25
C THR A 383 36.87 17.90 35.87
N GLY A 384 35.58 17.62 35.64
CA GLY A 384 35.11 17.05 34.38
C GLY A 384 35.60 15.61 34.19
N THR A 385 36.21 15.33 33.04
CA THR A 385 36.88 14.05 32.74
C THR A 385 38.40 14.16 32.73
N ALA A 386 38.96 15.30 33.15
CA ALA A 386 40.39 15.56 33.11
C ALA A 386 41.18 14.66 34.09
N VAL A 387 42.15 13.90 33.56
CA VAL A 387 43.10 13.07 34.30
C VAL A 387 44.51 13.42 33.85
N ALA A 388 45.33 13.95 34.75
CA ALA A 388 46.71 14.33 34.47
C ALA A 388 47.71 13.23 34.84
N THR A 389 48.70 13.04 33.96
CA THR A 389 49.93 12.27 34.25
C THR A 389 51.12 13.23 34.21
N ILE A 390 51.89 13.29 35.30
CA ILE A 390 53.08 14.14 35.43
C ILE A 390 54.31 13.31 35.03
N VAL A 391 55.03 13.73 33.99
CA VAL A 391 56.11 12.93 33.38
C VAL A 391 57.39 12.91 34.23
N SER A 392 57.70 14.00 34.92
CA SER A 392 58.92 14.15 35.72
C SER A 392 58.63 14.95 36.98
N PRO A 393 57.90 14.36 37.95
CA PRO A 393 57.38 15.11 39.10
C PRO A 393 58.48 15.77 39.95
N ASN A 394 59.70 15.22 40.00
CA ASN A 394 60.79 15.80 40.79
C ASN A 394 61.66 16.82 40.02
N ALA A 395 61.16 17.37 38.91
CA ALA A 395 61.84 18.39 38.11
C ALA A 395 61.08 19.72 38.19
N ALA A 396 61.82 20.85 38.26
CA ALA A 396 61.21 22.18 38.29
C ALA A 396 60.39 22.49 37.02
N VAL A 397 60.85 21.97 35.86
CA VAL A 397 60.10 21.94 34.60
C VAL A 397 59.68 20.49 34.33
N THR A 398 58.39 20.26 34.08
CA THR A 398 57.85 18.93 33.75
C THR A 398 56.81 19.02 32.63
N ALA A 399 56.76 18.00 31.78
CA ALA A 399 55.60 17.76 30.92
C ALA A 399 54.45 17.18 31.76
N VAL A 400 53.22 17.53 31.39
CA VAL A 400 51.99 17.01 32.00
C VAL A 400 50.99 16.68 30.88
N ASN A 401 50.68 15.39 30.74
CA ASN A 401 49.73 14.89 29.75
C ASN A 401 48.34 14.84 30.41
N VAL A 402 47.39 15.64 29.94
CA VAL A 402 46.01 15.67 30.46
C VAL A 402 45.08 14.98 29.48
N ALA A 403 44.53 13.82 29.88
CA ALA A 403 43.49 13.12 29.11
C ALA A 403 42.09 13.59 29.56
N GLY A 404 41.17 13.80 28.61
CA GLY A 404 39.81 14.29 28.90
C GLY A 404 39.71 15.83 28.93
N ILE A 405 38.55 16.34 29.36
CA ILE A 405 38.22 17.77 29.37
C ILE A 405 37.85 18.26 30.77
N GLY A 406 38.17 19.51 31.08
CA GLY A 406 38.00 20.11 32.40
C GLY A 406 39.29 20.75 32.92
N THR A 407 39.37 20.96 34.24
CA THR A 407 40.55 21.55 34.90
C THR A 407 41.34 20.51 35.69
N VAL A 408 42.63 20.77 35.88
CA VAL A 408 43.53 20.05 36.78
C VAL A 408 44.30 21.08 37.59
N THR A 409 44.28 20.97 38.92
CA THR A 409 45.15 21.75 39.80
C THR A 409 46.36 20.90 40.19
N LEU A 410 47.56 21.42 39.94
CA LEU A 410 48.83 20.82 40.33
C LEU A 410 49.48 21.65 41.44
N ARG A 411 50.23 21.00 42.33
CA ARG A 411 51.02 21.62 43.39
C ARG A 411 52.50 21.37 43.18
N LEU A 412 53.29 22.43 43.13
CA LEU A 412 54.73 22.34 43.32
C LEU A 412 55.01 22.39 44.83
N THR A 413 55.62 21.34 45.37
CA THR A 413 56.15 21.31 46.75
C THR A 413 57.66 21.36 46.69
N THR A 414 58.30 22.27 47.44
CA THR A 414 59.75 22.33 47.59
C THR A 414 60.13 22.03 49.02
N THR A 415 60.88 20.94 49.25
CA THR A 415 61.29 20.48 50.58
C THR A 415 62.74 20.85 50.86
N SER A 416 63.00 21.52 52.00
CA SER A 416 64.34 21.95 52.40
C SER A 416 65.37 20.81 52.34
N ASN A 417 66.49 21.05 51.65
CA ASN A 417 67.64 20.13 51.61
C ASN A 417 68.76 20.49 52.60
N ALA A 418 68.62 21.60 53.34
CA ALA A 418 69.57 22.04 54.35
C ALA A 418 69.46 21.24 55.67
N THR A 419 70.48 21.34 56.53
CA THR A 419 70.53 20.76 57.88
C THR A 419 70.82 21.85 58.93
N PRO A 420 69.97 22.06 59.96
CA PRO A 420 68.62 21.51 60.10
C PRO A 420 67.69 21.95 58.95
N GLY A 421 66.66 21.14 58.68
CA GLY A 421 65.77 21.34 57.54
C GLY A 421 64.67 22.37 57.83
N CYS A 422 64.54 23.36 56.95
CA CYS A 422 63.69 24.53 57.10
C CYS A 422 62.29 24.34 56.50
N GLY A 423 61.67 23.19 56.77
CA GLY A 423 60.31 22.87 56.36
C GLY A 423 60.13 22.70 54.84
N THR A 424 58.95 23.10 54.36
CA THR A 424 58.53 22.99 52.95
C THR A 424 57.81 24.27 52.51
N ALA A 425 57.85 24.57 51.22
CA ALA A 425 57.01 25.57 50.57
C ALA A 425 56.14 24.92 49.50
N THR A 426 54.96 25.49 49.23
CA THR A 426 54.00 24.98 48.24
C THR A 426 53.35 26.10 47.45
N ASP A 427 53.16 25.90 46.15
CA ASP A 427 52.37 26.77 45.28
C ASP A 427 51.58 25.94 44.26
N ASP A 428 50.46 26.48 43.77
CA ASP A 428 49.48 25.77 42.93
C ASP A 428 49.29 26.43 41.55
N ILE A 429 49.07 25.62 40.51
CA ILE A 429 48.78 26.03 39.12
C ILE A 429 47.56 25.28 38.59
N VAL A 430 46.70 25.95 37.82
CA VAL A 430 45.56 25.35 37.12
C VAL A 430 45.86 25.16 35.63
N LEU A 431 45.71 23.94 35.15
CA LEU A 431 45.70 23.57 33.74
C LEU A 431 44.26 23.32 33.30
N THR A 432 43.83 23.92 32.18
CA THR A 432 42.46 23.79 31.65
C THR A 432 42.49 23.22 30.24
N VAL A 433 41.83 22.07 30.03
CA VAL A 433 41.59 21.51 28.69
C VAL A 433 40.15 21.80 28.29
N THR A 434 39.99 22.65 27.27
CA THR A 434 38.70 23.03 26.71
C THR A 434 38.38 22.26 25.41
N THR A 435 37.10 22.15 25.09
CA THR A 435 36.65 21.48 23.87
C THR A 435 37.03 22.27 22.62
N SER A 436 37.78 21.62 21.72
CA SER A 436 38.01 22.11 20.35
C SER A 436 36.68 22.26 19.61
N ALA A 437 36.60 23.22 18.68
CA ALA A 437 35.38 23.44 17.92
C ALA A 437 35.00 22.18 17.12
N THR A 438 33.71 21.82 17.18
CA THR A 438 33.12 20.76 16.34
C THR A 438 32.10 21.39 15.41
N ALA A 439 32.07 20.91 14.17
CA ALA A 439 30.99 21.15 13.22
C ALA A 439 30.45 19.78 12.83
N LEU A 440 29.14 19.61 12.89
CA LEU A 440 28.42 18.47 12.32
C LEU A 440 27.21 19.03 11.58
N ALA A 441 27.24 19.00 10.27
CA ALA A 441 26.19 19.50 9.38
C ALA A 441 24.94 18.59 9.36
N GLY A 442 25.12 17.33 9.78
CA GLY A 442 24.12 16.27 9.76
C GLY A 442 24.23 15.40 8.52
N GLU A 443 23.50 14.28 8.53
CA GLU A 443 23.50 13.31 7.42
C GLU A 443 23.02 13.94 6.10
N ASP A 444 23.57 13.46 4.98
CA ASP A 444 23.12 13.78 3.63
C ASP A 444 21.61 13.56 3.47
N GLN A 445 20.93 14.53 2.86
CA GLN A 445 19.47 14.51 2.72
C GLN A 445 19.07 14.40 1.26
N SER A 446 17.98 13.68 1.00
CA SER A 446 17.43 13.51 -0.34
C SER A 446 15.92 13.58 -0.34
N LEU A 447 15.36 14.42 -1.20
CA LEU A 447 13.91 14.63 -1.35
C LEU A 447 13.52 14.63 -2.84
N CYS A 448 12.24 14.34 -3.09
CA CYS A 448 11.64 14.49 -4.40
C CYS A 448 11.22 15.94 -4.65
N GLN A 449 11.36 16.41 -5.88
CA GLN A 449 10.98 17.77 -6.28
C GLN A 449 9.50 18.07 -5.98
N THR A 450 9.24 19.24 -5.40
CA THR A 450 7.88 19.78 -5.23
C THR A 450 7.32 20.24 -6.58
N MET A 451 6.03 19.97 -6.85
CA MET A 451 5.37 20.34 -8.11
C MET A 451 5.18 21.86 -8.27
N THR A 452 5.13 22.59 -7.15
CA THR A 452 4.99 24.05 -7.09
C THR A 452 5.78 24.57 -5.89
N GLY A 453 6.50 25.68 -6.08
CA GLY A 453 7.42 26.22 -5.06
C GLY A 453 8.78 25.49 -4.99
N PRO A 454 9.63 25.86 -4.02
CA PRO A 454 10.92 25.19 -3.78
C PRO A 454 10.74 23.91 -2.94
N THR A 455 11.64 22.95 -3.15
CA THR A 455 11.80 21.79 -2.26
C THR A 455 12.50 22.24 -0.99
N VAL A 456 11.86 22.08 0.17
CA VAL A 456 12.37 22.58 1.46
C VAL A 456 13.06 21.46 2.23
N PHE A 457 14.34 21.64 2.53
CA PHE A 457 15.10 20.82 3.46
C PHE A 457 15.22 21.52 4.81
N THR A 458 15.49 20.75 5.87
CA THR A 458 15.83 21.31 7.19
C THR A 458 17.16 20.71 7.63
N VAL A 459 18.21 21.53 7.64
CA VAL A 459 19.53 21.12 8.14
C VAL A 459 19.66 21.47 9.61
N ASN A 460 20.24 20.56 10.39
CA ASN A 460 20.33 20.63 11.85
C ASN A 460 21.80 20.54 12.27
N GLY A 461 22.48 21.68 12.15
CA GLY A 461 23.89 21.80 12.47
C GLY A 461 24.12 21.77 13.98
N THR A 462 25.17 21.09 14.43
CA THR A 462 25.55 21.07 15.86
C THR A 462 27.01 21.43 16.08
N GLY A 463 27.28 22.00 17.25
CA GLY A 463 28.59 22.52 17.67
C GLY A 463 28.76 24.03 17.48
N GLY A 464 29.53 24.65 18.38
CA GLY A 464 29.94 26.07 18.33
C GLY A 464 28.82 27.10 18.12
N THR A 465 29.19 28.24 17.52
CA THR A 465 28.25 29.21 16.93
C THR A 465 28.17 28.98 15.42
N PRO A 466 26.98 28.68 14.85
CA PRO A 466 26.83 28.16 13.49
C PRO A 466 26.72 29.27 12.43
N SER A 467 27.29 29.01 11.24
CA SER A 467 27.21 29.82 10.04
C SER A 467 27.16 28.91 8.79
N TRP A 468 26.01 28.89 8.12
CA TRP A 468 25.75 28.10 6.93
C TRP A 468 26.07 28.85 5.62
N SER A 469 26.65 28.14 4.65
CA SER A 469 26.96 28.68 3.31
C SER A 469 26.76 27.63 2.22
N VAL A 470 26.56 28.06 0.96
CA VAL A 470 26.49 27.17 -0.21
C VAL A 470 27.89 26.99 -0.78
N VAL A 471 28.36 25.74 -0.90
CA VAL A 471 29.67 25.39 -1.50
C VAL A 471 29.57 25.27 -3.01
N GLY A 472 28.45 24.72 -3.50
CA GLY A 472 28.17 24.56 -4.92
C GLY A 472 26.87 23.80 -5.17
N SER A 473 26.45 23.74 -6.44
CA SER A 473 25.30 22.95 -6.87
C SER A 473 25.50 22.32 -8.25
N THR A 474 24.65 21.35 -8.59
CA THR A 474 24.66 20.64 -9.88
C THR A 474 23.28 20.60 -10.52
N GLY A 475 23.22 20.30 -11.83
CA GLY A 475 21.97 20.23 -12.57
C GLY A 475 21.33 21.61 -12.75
N THR A 476 20.07 21.75 -12.34
CA THR A 476 19.34 23.02 -12.29
C THR A 476 19.13 23.53 -10.86
N ALA A 477 19.71 22.86 -9.86
CA ALA A 477 19.49 23.17 -8.45
C ALA A 477 20.13 24.52 -8.04
N ALA A 478 19.32 25.38 -7.43
CA ALA A 478 19.74 26.62 -6.79
C ALA A 478 19.10 26.71 -5.40
N ALA A 479 19.88 27.06 -4.38
CA ALA A 479 19.45 27.05 -2.98
C ALA A 479 19.45 28.44 -2.34
N THR A 480 18.47 28.68 -1.46
CA THR A 480 18.41 29.83 -0.55
C THR A 480 18.30 29.33 0.89
N ILE A 481 19.26 29.71 1.73
CA ILE A 481 19.28 29.39 3.17
C ILE A 481 18.45 30.45 3.90
N VAL A 482 17.45 30.05 4.69
CA VAL A 482 16.50 30.99 5.33
C VAL A 482 17.13 31.73 6.51
N SER A 483 17.83 31.02 7.39
CA SER A 483 18.44 31.56 8.61
C SER A 483 19.89 31.07 8.76
N PRO A 484 20.85 31.59 7.97
CA PRO A 484 22.19 31.00 7.88
C PRO A 484 22.98 30.99 9.18
N ASN A 485 22.67 31.88 10.14
CA ASN A 485 23.35 31.94 11.45
C ASN A 485 22.63 31.14 12.55
N SER A 486 21.82 30.16 12.16
CA SER A 486 21.03 29.30 13.06
C SER A 486 21.51 27.85 12.98
N ALA A 487 21.49 27.14 14.12
CA ALA A 487 21.84 25.73 14.20
C ALA A 487 20.91 24.90 13.30
N THR A 488 19.59 25.01 13.53
CA THR A 488 18.54 24.53 12.63
C THR A 488 18.18 25.62 11.63
N THR A 489 18.23 25.34 10.33
CA THR A 489 17.72 26.26 9.29
C THR A 489 17.00 25.53 8.18
N ALA A 490 15.96 26.16 7.64
CA ALA A 490 15.33 25.73 6.40
C ALA A 490 16.19 26.14 5.19
N VAL A 491 16.17 25.31 4.15
CA VAL A 491 16.87 25.54 2.89
C VAL A 491 15.90 25.29 1.75
N ASN A 492 15.62 26.33 0.98
CA ASN A 492 14.70 26.30 -0.15
C ASN A 492 15.49 26.03 -1.43
N ILE A 493 15.28 24.87 -2.06
CA ILE A 493 15.95 24.49 -3.31
C ILE A 493 14.96 24.51 -4.48
N THR A 494 15.25 25.33 -5.50
CA THR A 494 14.53 25.34 -6.79
C THR A 494 15.32 24.54 -7.82
N GLY A 495 14.62 23.79 -8.68
CA GLY A 495 15.24 22.93 -9.70
C GLY A 495 15.54 21.52 -9.19
N ASN A 496 16.39 20.78 -9.92
CA ASN A 496 16.78 19.40 -9.65
C ASN A 496 18.30 19.21 -9.74
N GLY A 497 18.84 18.23 -9.02
CA GLY A 497 20.29 18.01 -8.84
C GLY A 497 20.70 18.10 -7.37
N THR A 498 22.00 18.25 -7.12
CA THR A 498 22.57 18.33 -5.76
C THR A 498 22.94 19.76 -5.38
N VAL A 499 22.95 20.04 -4.07
CA VAL A 499 23.50 21.25 -3.46
C VAL A 499 24.34 20.82 -2.27
N THR A 500 25.60 21.25 -2.22
CA THR A 500 26.46 21.04 -1.04
C THR A 500 26.43 22.30 -0.19
N LEU A 501 26.09 22.16 1.09
CA LEU A 501 26.15 23.22 2.08
C LEU A 501 27.29 22.97 3.06
N ARG A 502 27.95 24.03 3.50
CA ARG A 502 28.95 24.00 4.57
C ARG A 502 28.40 24.65 5.82
N LEU A 503 28.35 23.88 6.90
CA LEU A 503 28.30 24.42 8.24
C LEU A 503 29.72 24.83 8.64
N THR A 504 29.92 26.10 8.96
CA THR A 504 31.09 26.57 9.72
C THR A 504 30.65 26.83 11.14
N THR A 505 31.36 26.30 12.13
CA THR A 505 31.11 26.59 13.55
C THR A 505 32.30 27.33 14.14
N THR A 506 32.04 28.38 14.92
CA THR A 506 33.09 29.13 15.63
C THR A 506 33.02 28.84 17.12
N GLY A 507 34.14 28.46 17.72
CA GLY A 507 34.30 28.27 19.16
C GLY A 507 35.51 29.05 19.70
N THR A 508 35.73 28.97 21.02
CA THR A 508 36.90 29.57 21.69
C THR A 508 38.24 29.06 21.17
N CYS A 509 38.24 27.85 20.58
CA CYS A 509 39.40 27.14 20.04
C CYS A 509 39.54 27.23 18.51
N GLY A 510 38.85 28.18 17.86
CA GLY A 510 38.89 28.38 16.40
C GLY A 510 37.63 27.91 15.67
N THR A 511 37.76 27.64 14.37
CA THR A 511 36.64 27.24 13.49
C THR A 511 36.73 25.79 13.07
N ALA A 512 35.61 25.07 13.10
CA ALA A 512 35.43 23.79 12.41
C ALA A 512 34.48 23.94 11.21
N THR A 513 34.60 23.05 10.24
CA THR A 513 33.72 23.02 9.05
C THR A 513 33.30 21.60 8.74
N ASP A 514 32.03 21.41 8.39
CA ASP A 514 31.47 20.15 7.91
C ASP A 514 30.49 20.40 6.76
N ASP A 515 30.39 19.46 5.83
CA ASP A 515 29.61 19.59 4.59
C ASP A 515 28.46 18.58 4.55
N VAL A 516 27.27 19.03 4.14
CA VAL A 516 26.09 18.18 3.90
C VAL A 516 25.59 18.35 2.47
N VAL A 517 25.26 17.24 1.81
CA VAL A 517 24.71 17.22 0.46
C VAL A 517 23.18 17.08 0.52
N LEU A 518 22.49 18.03 -0.12
CA LEU A 518 21.04 18.04 -0.30
C LEU A 518 20.72 17.68 -1.75
N THR A 519 20.06 16.56 -1.98
CA THR A 519 19.73 16.04 -3.32
C THR A 519 18.25 16.20 -3.63
N VAL A 520 17.91 17.00 -4.64
CA VAL A 520 16.56 17.08 -5.22
C VAL A 520 16.48 16.19 -6.45
N TYR A 521 15.85 15.03 -6.28
CA TYR A 521 15.53 14.16 -7.40
C TYR A 521 14.35 14.73 -8.20
N PRO A 522 14.41 14.71 -9.55
CA PRO A 522 13.28 15.10 -10.37
C PRO A 522 12.08 14.20 -10.04
N LYS A 523 10.93 14.80 -9.77
CA LYS A 523 9.70 14.04 -9.55
C LYS A 523 9.15 13.56 -10.90
N ALA A 524 8.88 12.26 -11.01
CA ALA A 524 8.23 11.73 -12.20
C ALA A 524 6.82 12.33 -12.34
N THR A 525 6.33 12.48 -13.57
CA THR A 525 4.90 12.70 -13.84
C THR A 525 4.32 11.44 -14.44
N ALA A 526 3.18 10.99 -13.91
CA ALA A 526 2.34 9.98 -14.53
C ALA A 526 1.10 10.68 -15.12
N ALA A 527 0.64 10.25 -16.28
CA ALA A 527 -0.69 10.55 -16.79
C ALA A 527 -1.27 9.26 -17.39
N ALA A 528 -2.39 8.78 -16.85
CA ALA A 528 -3.03 7.51 -17.22
C ALA A 528 -3.81 7.59 -18.56
N GLY A 529 -4.00 8.79 -19.09
CA GLY A 529 -4.82 9.08 -20.26
C GLY A 529 -6.16 9.70 -19.86
N VAL A 530 -7.09 9.81 -20.81
CA VAL A 530 -8.45 10.28 -20.54
C VAL A 530 -9.38 9.11 -20.21
N ASP A 531 -10.38 9.37 -19.38
CA ASP A 531 -11.48 8.44 -19.08
C ASP A 531 -12.14 7.93 -20.37
N GLN A 532 -12.56 6.66 -20.37
CA GLN A 532 -13.12 6.00 -21.54
C GLN A 532 -14.48 5.37 -21.21
N SER A 533 -15.47 5.57 -22.08
CA SER A 533 -16.78 4.94 -21.98
C SER A 533 -17.07 4.10 -23.22
N LEU A 534 -17.40 2.82 -23.02
CA LEU A 534 -17.86 1.91 -24.08
C LEU A 534 -19.15 1.21 -23.67
N CYS A 535 -19.90 0.74 -24.66
CA CYS A 535 -21.07 -0.11 -24.45
C CYS A 535 -20.64 -1.57 -24.19
N GLN A 536 -21.37 -2.24 -23.31
CA GLN A 536 -21.13 -3.65 -22.98
C GLN A 536 -21.22 -4.54 -24.23
N VAL A 537 -20.19 -5.36 -24.47
CA VAL A 537 -20.22 -6.40 -25.50
C VAL A 537 -21.14 -7.55 -25.07
N ALA A 538 -22.08 -7.93 -25.93
CA ALA A 538 -22.96 -9.07 -25.67
C ALA A 538 -22.16 -10.38 -25.62
N ASN A 539 -22.32 -11.15 -24.54
CA ASN A 539 -21.69 -12.46 -24.31
C ASN A 539 -20.15 -12.47 -24.34
N GLY A 540 -19.48 -11.34 -24.05
CA GLY A 540 -18.01 -11.25 -24.00
C GLY A 540 -17.50 -10.11 -23.12
N PRO A 541 -16.18 -10.02 -22.91
CA PRO A 541 -15.56 -8.86 -22.27
C PRO A 541 -15.62 -7.63 -23.19
N THR A 542 -15.75 -6.45 -22.60
CA THR A 542 -15.60 -5.16 -23.27
C THR A 542 -14.13 -4.78 -23.21
N ALA A 543 -13.49 -4.64 -24.37
CA ALA A 543 -12.05 -4.38 -24.48
C ALA A 543 -11.76 -2.88 -24.62
N PHE A 544 -10.91 -2.37 -23.74
CA PHE A 544 -10.36 -1.01 -23.76
C PHE A 544 -8.85 -1.07 -24.07
N THR A 545 -8.29 0.05 -24.53
CA THR A 545 -6.83 0.24 -24.61
C THR A 545 -6.48 1.50 -23.85
N VAL A 546 -5.70 1.37 -22.78
CA VAL A 546 -5.16 2.50 -22.01
C VAL A 546 -3.69 2.71 -22.37
N THR A 547 -3.25 3.96 -22.38
CA THR A 547 -1.87 4.34 -22.71
C THR A 547 -1.44 5.43 -21.76
N GLY A 548 -0.63 5.03 -20.77
CA GLY A 548 -0.05 5.92 -19.80
C GLY A 548 1.20 6.58 -20.35
N THR A 549 1.32 7.89 -20.17
CA THR A 549 2.52 8.66 -20.52
C THR A 549 3.25 9.09 -19.26
N PHE A 550 4.58 9.14 -19.33
CA PHE A 550 5.40 9.55 -18.20
C PHE A 550 6.70 10.21 -18.64
N THR A 551 7.28 10.99 -17.73
CA THR A 551 8.64 11.51 -17.86
C THR A 551 9.43 11.19 -16.59
N ASP A 552 10.52 10.45 -16.75
CA ASP A 552 11.61 10.29 -15.78
C ASP A 552 12.93 10.45 -16.56
N GLY A 553 13.96 11.00 -15.91
CA GLY A 553 15.34 11.03 -16.43
C GLY A 553 16.11 9.72 -16.19
N SER A 554 15.49 8.78 -15.49
CA SER A 554 15.98 7.45 -15.10
C SER A 554 15.09 6.35 -15.71
N PRO A 555 15.55 5.10 -15.90
CA PRO A 555 14.70 4.01 -16.41
C PRO A 555 13.64 3.59 -15.36
N ALA A 556 12.51 4.32 -15.33
CA ALA A 556 11.32 3.96 -14.57
C ALA A 556 10.60 2.74 -15.17
N THR A 557 9.94 1.95 -14.32
CA THR A 557 9.07 0.85 -14.76
C THR A 557 7.59 1.27 -14.67
N PRO A 558 6.86 1.33 -15.81
CA PRO A 558 5.42 1.59 -15.81
C PRO A 558 4.66 0.33 -15.36
N ALA A 559 3.67 0.51 -14.49
CA ALA A 559 2.85 -0.58 -13.95
C ALA A 559 1.37 -0.15 -13.82
N TRP A 560 0.47 -0.98 -14.33
CA TRP A 560 -0.98 -0.82 -14.26
C TRP A 560 -1.59 -1.74 -13.19
N SER A 561 -2.48 -1.20 -12.36
CA SER A 561 -3.25 -1.95 -11.37
C SER A 561 -4.72 -1.53 -11.31
N VAL A 562 -5.60 -2.43 -10.87
CA VAL A 562 -7.01 -2.12 -10.59
C VAL A 562 -7.09 -1.50 -9.18
N VAL A 563 -7.64 -0.30 -9.07
CA VAL A 563 -7.88 0.39 -7.79
C VAL A 563 -9.22 -0.01 -7.20
N ALA A 564 -10.26 0.03 -8.04
CA ALA A 564 -11.64 -0.24 -7.66
C ALA A 564 -12.44 -0.71 -8.89
N SER A 565 -13.51 -1.45 -8.63
CA SER A 565 -14.58 -1.68 -9.61
C SER A 565 -15.96 -1.55 -8.97
N THR A 566 -16.96 -1.23 -9.77
CA THR A 566 -18.35 -1.01 -9.33
C THR A 566 -19.33 -1.82 -10.16
N GLY A 567 -20.55 -2.03 -9.64
CA GLY A 567 -21.58 -2.82 -10.32
C GLY A 567 -21.18 -4.29 -10.44
N MET A 568 -21.21 -4.82 -11.66
CA MET A 568 -20.75 -6.17 -11.99
C MET A 568 -19.39 -6.17 -12.72
N ALA A 569 -18.69 -5.04 -12.78
CA ALA A 569 -17.47 -4.90 -13.55
C ALA A 569 -16.28 -5.62 -12.89
N ALA A 570 -15.60 -6.49 -13.65
CA ALA A 570 -14.33 -7.11 -13.27
C ALA A 570 -13.33 -7.00 -14.42
N ALA A 571 -12.11 -6.53 -14.14
CA ALA A 571 -11.11 -6.21 -15.17
C ALA A 571 -9.90 -7.15 -15.13
N THR A 572 -9.45 -7.55 -16.32
CA THR A 572 -8.17 -8.23 -16.55
C THR A 572 -7.28 -7.36 -17.43
N ILE A 573 -6.13 -6.97 -16.90
CA ILE A 573 -5.11 -6.16 -17.61
C ILE A 573 -4.20 -7.11 -18.40
N VAL A 574 -4.06 -6.90 -19.71
CA VAL A 574 -3.38 -7.84 -20.62
C VAL A 574 -1.85 -7.80 -20.49
N SER A 575 -1.27 -6.63 -20.22
CA SER A 575 0.17 -6.43 -20.08
C SER A 575 0.45 -5.33 -19.05
N PRO A 576 0.30 -5.61 -17.74
CA PRO A 576 0.30 -4.58 -16.71
C PRO A 576 1.60 -3.78 -16.64
N ASN A 577 2.74 -4.37 -16.99
CA ASN A 577 4.06 -3.73 -16.93
C ASN A 577 4.45 -2.97 -18.22
N SER A 578 3.45 -2.47 -18.97
CA SER A 578 3.61 -1.76 -20.24
C SER A 578 2.91 -0.41 -20.19
N ALA A 579 3.52 0.62 -20.78
CA ALA A 579 2.92 1.96 -20.86
C ALA A 579 1.54 1.92 -21.57
N ALA A 580 1.47 1.21 -22.70
CA ALA A 580 0.22 0.89 -23.39
C ALA A 580 -0.20 -0.56 -23.10
N THR A 581 -1.46 -0.77 -22.68
CA THR A 581 -2.01 -2.11 -22.41
C THR A 581 -3.49 -2.22 -22.78
N GLY A 582 -3.88 -3.42 -23.24
CA GLY A 582 -5.28 -3.80 -23.35
C GLY A 582 -5.87 -4.11 -21.96
N VAL A 583 -7.17 -3.86 -21.80
CA VAL A 583 -7.93 -4.16 -20.58
C VAL A 583 -9.27 -4.77 -20.96
N ASN A 584 -9.54 -5.98 -20.48
CA ASN A 584 -10.77 -6.70 -20.74
C ASN A 584 -11.69 -6.61 -19.51
N ILE A 585 -12.84 -5.98 -19.64
CA ILE A 585 -13.82 -5.82 -18.54
C ILE A 585 -15.04 -6.72 -18.81
N THR A 586 -15.31 -7.65 -17.90
CA THR A 586 -16.56 -8.42 -17.88
C THR A 586 -17.60 -7.74 -17.00
N GLY A 587 -18.89 -7.85 -17.37
CA GLY A 587 -19.99 -7.16 -16.68
C GLY A 587 -20.07 -5.66 -17.00
N ALA A 588 -21.07 -4.99 -16.41
CA ALA A 588 -21.31 -3.55 -16.57
C ALA A 588 -21.08 -2.81 -15.24
N GLY A 589 -20.63 -1.55 -15.34
CA GLY A 589 -20.17 -0.74 -14.21
C GLY A 589 -18.91 0.05 -14.56
N THR A 590 -18.23 0.60 -13.56
CA THR A 590 -16.94 1.30 -13.73
C THR A 590 -15.76 0.51 -13.18
N VAL A 591 -14.58 0.75 -13.73
CA VAL A 591 -13.30 0.27 -13.22
C VAL A 591 -12.33 1.45 -13.20
N THR A 592 -11.75 1.72 -12.04
CA THR A 592 -10.65 2.68 -11.90
C THR A 592 -9.33 1.94 -11.96
N LEU A 593 -8.49 2.32 -12.93
CA LEU A 593 -7.13 1.80 -13.08
C LEU A 593 -6.12 2.85 -12.68
N ARG A 594 -5.04 2.43 -12.02
CA ARG A 594 -3.91 3.29 -11.67
C ARG A 594 -2.74 2.99 -12.58
N PHE A 595 -2.23 4.04 -13.23
CA PHE A 595 -0.93 4.04 -13.87
C PHE A 595 0.12 4.47 -12.85
N THR A 596 1.02 3.55 -12.49
CA THR A 596 2.12 3.79 -11.55
C THR A 596 3.42 3.85 -12.31
N VAL A 597 4.21 4.90 -12.07
CA VAL A 597 5.56 5.10 -12.61
C VAL A 597 6.53 4.92 -11.45
N ASN A 598 7.15 3.75 -11.34
CA ASN A 598 8.14 3.48 -10.30
C ASN A 598 9.50 4.00 -10.76
N SER A 599 9.98 5.09 -10.15
CA SER A 599 11.36 5.53 -10.34
C SER A 599 12.30 4.70 -9.47
N ASN A 600 13.42 4.25 -10.05
CA ASN A 600 14.42 3.41 -9.38
C ASN A 600 15.45 4.20 -8.56
N SER A 601 15.20 5.50 -8.30
CA SER A 601 15.98 6.33 -7.38
C SER A 601 15.66 6.06 -5.91
N LEU A 602 16.55 6.49 -5.00
CA LEU A 602 16.25 6.61 -3.57
C LEU A 602 16.38 8.08 -3.14
N PRO A 603 15.32 8.72 -2.60
CA PRO A 603 13.95 8.20 -2.46
C PRO A 603 13.28 7.90 -3.81
N ALA A 604 12.29 7.00 -3.77
CA ALA A 604 11.53 6.60 -4.95
C ALA A 604 10.53 7.70 -5.34
N CYS A 605 10.94 8.60 -6.22
CA CYS A 605 10.14 9.76 -6.67
C CYS A 605 9.11 9.41 -7.74
N GLY A 606 8.46 8.26 -7.55
CA GLY A 606 7.41 7.76 -8.43
C GLY A 606 6.15 8.60 -8.41
N ALA A 607 5.30 8.37 -9.40
CA ALA A 607 4.02 9.04 -9.56
C ALA A 607 2.92 8.05 -9.90
N THR A 608 1.70 8.41 -9.54
CA THR A 608 0.48 7.66 -9.83
C THR A 608 -0.56 8.59 -10.41
N ASP A 609 -1.25 8.14 -11.45
CA ASP A 609 -2.45 8.79 -11.98
C ASP A 609 -3.52 7.73 -12.25
N ASP A 610 -4.79 8.11 -12.15
CA ASP A 610 -5.93 7.19 -12.21
C ASP A 610 -6.83 7.50 -13.41
N VAL A 611 -7.27 6.47 -14.14
CA VAL A 611 -8.22 6.57 -15.26
C VAL A 611 -9.44 5.70 -15.02
N VAL A 612 -10.62 6.20 -15.36
CA VAL A 612 -11.91 5.50 -15.21
C VAL A 612 -12.35 4.92 -16.55
N LEU A 613 -12.57 3.60 -16.57
CA LEU A 613 -13.17 2.87 -17.68
C LEU A 613 -14.61 2.53 -17.33
N THR A 614 -15.56 2.98 -18.14
CA THR A 614 -17.00 2.78 -17.91
C THR A 614 -17.59 1.85 -18.96
N VAL A 615 -18.10 0.70 -18.51
CA VAL A 615 -18.90 -0.22 -19.33
C VAL A 615 -20.36 0.05 -19.10
N THR A 616 -20.99 0.74 -20.05
CA THR A 616 -22.42 1.06 -20.02
C THR A 616 -23.23 -0.19 -20.39
N PRO A 617 -24.22 -0.61 -19.59
CA PRO A 617 -25.02 -1.81 -19.87
C PRO A 617 -25.84 -1.68 -21.16
N LEU A 618 -26.08 -2.80 -21.83
CA LEU A 618 -27.02 -2.87 -22.96
C LEU A 618 -28.47 -2.69 -22.48
N PRO A 619 -29.34 -2.01 -23.24
CA PRO A 619 -30.76 -1.92 -22.91
C PRO A 619 -31.49 -3.26 -23.11
N VAL A 620 -32.57 -3.47 -22.36
CA VAL A 620 -33.40 -4.68 -22.49
C VAL A 620 -34.38 -4.53 -23.64
N ALA A 621 -34.13 -5.21 -24.76
CA ALA A 621 -34.96 -5.17 -25.96
C ALA A 621 -36.04 -6.28 -26.02
N THR A 622 -36.32 -6.99 -24.92
CA THR A 622 -37.30 -8.08 -24.86
C THR A 622 -38.72 -7.57 -25.14
N ILE A 623 -39.29 -7.97 -26.28
CA ILE A 623 -40.64 -7.56 -26.71
C ILE A 623 -41.71 -8.35 -25.96
N THR A 624 -42.65 -7.64 -25.35
CA THR A 624 -43.91 -8.16 -24.84
C THR A 624 -45.01 -7.85 -25.84
N ALA A 625 -45.74 -8.87 -26.30
CA ALA A 625 -46.88 -8.77 -27.22
C ALA A 625 -47.87 -9.93 -26.96
N PRO A 626 -49.12 -9.87 -27.45
CA PRO A 626 -50.03 -11.02 -27.44
C PRO A 626 -49.40 -12.24 -28.13
N THR A 627 -49.70 -13.46 -27.67
CA THR A 627 -49.16 -14.69 -28.30
C THR A 627 -49.87 -15.05 -29.61
N ALA A 628 -51.14 -14.67 -29.74
CA ALA A 628 -51.89 -14.71 -30.98
C ALA A 628 -52.89 -13.54 -31.05
N VAL A 629 -53.24 -13.13 -32.27
CA VAL A 629 -54.25 -12.11 -32.58
C VAL A 629 -55.14 -12.61 -33.71
N CYS A 630 -56.19 -11.86 -34.05
CA CYS A 630 -57.09 -12.19 -35.15
C CYS A 630 -56.70 -11.48 -36.45
N GLU A 631 -57.01 -12.10 -37.58
CA GLU A 631 -56.85 -11.55 -38.93
C GLU A 631 -57.49 -10.16 -39.05
N LEU A 632 -56.75 -9.19 -39.58
CA LEU A 632 -57.13 -7.78 -39.69
C LEU A 632 -57.49 -7.06 -38.37
N SER A 633 -57.22 -7.66 -37.20
CA SER A 633 -57.48 -7.02 -35.91
C SER A 633 -56.64 -5.74 -35.71
N THR A 634 -57.29 -4.68 -35.23
CA THR A 634 -56.71 -3.36 -34.99
C THR A 634 -56.49 -3.13 -33.48
N GLY A 635 -55.52 -2.27 -33.13
CA GLY A 635 -55.29 -1.88 -31.74
C GLY A 635 -54.43 -2.85 -30.92
N ASN A 636 -53.82 -3.86 -31.57
CA ASN A 636 -52.86 -4.74 -30.92
C ASN A 636 -51.65 -3.93 -30.44
N THR A 637 -51.06 -4.31 -29.30
CA THR A 637 -49.90 -3.60 -28.72
C THR A 637 -48.66 -4.48 -28.72
N ALA A 638 -47.49 -3.86 -28.80
CA ALA A 638 -46.22 -4.50 -28.46
C ALA A 638 -45.33 -3.48 -27.75
N SER A 639 -44.60 -3.91 -26.71
CA SER A 639 -43.81 -3.01 -25.85
C SER A 639 -42.49 -3.64 -25.40
N VAL A 640 -41.54 -2.79 -25.04
CA VAL A 640 -40.29 -3.15 -24.35
C VAL A 640 -40.19 -2.44 -23.01
N PRO A 641 -39.32 -2.92 -22.09
CA PRO A 641 -38.97 -2.19 -20.87
C PRO A 641 -38.47 -0.75 -21.11
N ASP A 642 -38.50 0.05 -20.04
CA ASP A 642 -37.90 1.38 -20.05
C ASP A 642 -36.36 1.28 -20.19
N ALA A 643 -35.79 2.08 -21.09
CA ALA A 643 -34.35 2.19 -21.34
C ALA A 643 -33.78 3.54 -20.86
N GLY A 644 -34.59 4.34 -20.15
CA GLY A 644 -34.23 5.63 -19.59
C GLY A 644 -34.68 6.83 -20.43
N ALA A 645 -34.59 8.02 -19.83
CA ALA A 645 -34.82 9.27 -20.54
C ALA A 645 -33.78 9.46 -21.66
N GLY A 646 -34.22 9.93 -22.82
CA GLY A 646 -33.37 10.09 -24.02
C GLY A 646 -33.10 8.81 -24.80
N ALA A 647 -33.63 7.66 -24.41
CA ALA A 647 -33.58 6.44 -25.21
C ALA A 647 -34.51 6.50 -26.43
N THR A 648 -34.08 5.91 -27.55
CA THR A 648 -34.84 5.85 -28.82
C THR A 648 -35.22 4.42 -29.19
N TYR A 649 -36.43 4.24 -29.72
CA TYR A 649 -37.02 2.92 -30.00
C TYR A 649 -37.44 2.81 -31.48
N ASN A 650 -36.62 2.16 -32.30
CA ASN A 650 -36.94 1.95 -33.71
C ASN A 650 -37.57 0.57 -33.91
N TRP A 651 -38.90 0.53 -34.10
CA TRP A 651 -39.63 -0.72 -34.37
C TRP A 651 -39.74 -1.00 -35.87
N MET A 652 -39.85 -2.28 -36.21
CA MET A 652 -40.15 -2.79 -37.54
C MET A 652 -41.14 -3.96 -37.41
N ILE A 653 -42.07 -4.08 -38.36
CA ILE A 653 -43.08 -5.14 -38.38
C ILE A 653 -43.15 -5.75 -39.78
N THR A 654 -43.34 -7.07 -39.84
CA THR A 654 -43.47 -7.84 -41.08
C THR A 654 -44.60 -8.84 -40.93
N GLY A 655 -45.66 -8.74 -41.74
CA GLY A 655 -46.94 -9.47 -41.55
C GLY A 655 -48.04 -8.67 -40.84
N GLY A 656 -47.81 -7.36 -40.61
CA GLY A 656 -48.76 -6.42 -40.03
C GLY A 656 -48.35 -4.98 -40.35
N THR A 657 -49.01 -3.99 -39.75
CA THR A 657 -48.68 -2.56 -39.92
C THR A 657 -48.66 -1.83 -38.57
N ILE A 658 -47.64 -1.01 -38.32
CA ILE A 658 -47.61 -0.12 -37.15
C ILE A 658 -48.55 1.06 -37.43
N THR A 659 -49.47 1.33 -36.50
CA THR A 659 -50.45 2.41 -36.60
C THR A 659 -50.15 3.59 -35.68
N ALA A 660 -49.46 3.35 -34.55
CA ALA A 660 -49.03 4.40 -33.63
C ALA A 660 -47.80 3.97 -32.81
N GLY A 661 -47.15 4.93 -32.14
CA GLY A 661 -46.12 4.68 -31.13
C GLY A 661 -44.68 4.49 -31.63
N GLN A 662 -44.41 4.62 -32.93
CA GLN A 662 -43.05 4.57 -33.48
C GLN A 662 -42.14 5.61 -32.80
N GLY A 663 -40.89 5.22 -32.51
CA GLY A 663 -39.95 6.04 -31.73
C GLY A 663 -40.09 5.86 -30.21
N THR A 664 -41.17 5.24 -29.73
CA THR A 664 -41.46 5.07 -28.29
C THR A 664 -41.38 3.60 -27.84
N ARG A 665 -41.38 3.37 -26.52
CA ARG A 665 -41.30 2.02 -25.91
C ARG A 665 -42.49 1.10 -26.18
N THR A 666 -43.59 1.60 -26.76
CA THR A 666 -44.81 0.84 -27.05
C THR A 666 -45.37 1.25 -28.41
N ILE A 667 -45.55 0.29 -29.30
CA ILE A 667 -46.28 0.47 -30.57
C ILE A 667 -47.70 -0.05 -30.48
N THR A 668 -48.58 0.56 -31.26
CA THR A 668 -49.88 0.00 -31.63
C THR A 668 -49.82 -0.46 -33.09
N TRP A 669 -50.43 -1.59 -33.40
CA TRP A 669 -50.36 -2.21 -34.72
C TRP A 669 -51.66 -2.92 -35.12
N THR A 670 -51.81 -3.13 -36.43
CA THR A 670 -52.91 -3.88 -37.05
C THR A 670 -52.35 -5.15 -37.69
N ALA A 671 -53.02 -6.28 -37.46
CA ALA A 671 -52.65 -7.57 -38.02
C ALA A 671 -52.88 -7.60 -39.54
N GLY A 672 -52.03 -8.34 -40.26
CA GLY A 672 -52.28 -8.69 -41.65
C GLY A 672 -53.27 -9.84 -41.81
N ASN A 673 -53.12 -10.56 -42.92
CA ASN A 673 -53.83 -11.81 -43.19
C ASN A 673 -53.32 -12.96 -42.29
N THR A 674 -54.07 -14.05 -42.24
CA THR A 674 -53.74 -15.31 -41.56
C THR A 674 -52.30 -15.76 -41.79
N GLY A 675 -51.61 -16.15 -40.72
CA GLY A 675 -50.20 -16.55 -40.76
C GLY A 675 -49.46 -16.21 -39.46
N SER A 676 -48.31 -15.56 -39.57
CA SER A 676 -47.62 -14.95 -38.43
C SER A 676 -47.09 -13.57 -38.78
N VAL A 677 -46.98 -12.72 -37.76
CA VAL A 677 -46.29 -11.43 -37.83
C VAL A 677 -45.00 -11.51 -37.03
N THR A 678 -43.93 -10.94 -37.56
CA THR A 678 -42.68 -10.71 -36.84
C THR A 678 -42.61 -9.25 -36.44
N ILE A 679 -42.41 -8.99 -35.15
CA ILE A 679 -42.21 -7.66 -34.58
C ILE A 679 -40.75 -7.61 -34.11
N SER A 680 -40.00 -6.61 -34.55
CA SER A 680 -38.62 -6.38 -34.10
C SER A 680 -38.41 -4.93 -33.66
N VAL A 681 -37.40 -4.72 -32.84
CA VAL A 681 -37.08 -3.38 -32.28
C VAL A 681 -35.59 -3.23 -32.05
N THR A 682 -35.04 -2.08 -32.41
CA THR A 682 -33.74 -1.61 -31.94
C THR A 682 -33.98 -0.58 -30.83
N VAL A 683 -33.60 -0.92 -29.60
CA VAL A 683 -33.63 -0.02 -28.45
C VAL A 683 -32.23 0.55 -28.27
N THR A 684 -32.09 1.87 -28.26
CA THR A 684 -30.79 2.54 -28.04
C THR A 684 -30.90 3.51 -26.87
N THR A 685 -29.99 3.42 -25.89
CA THR A 685 -29.95 4.33 -24.73
C THR A 685 -29.45 5.73 -25.13
N ALA A 686 -29.66 6.71 -24.25
CA ALA A 686 -29.09 8.06 -24.43
C ALA A 686 -27.54 8.07 -24.51
N ALA A 687 -26.88 7.01 -24.04
CA ALA A 687 -25.43 6.80 -24.16
C ALA A 687 -25.00 6.09 -25.46
N GLY A 688 -25.93 5.88 -26.41
CA GLY A 688 -25.66 5.25 -27.71
C GLY A 688 -25.62 3.72 -27.71
N CYS A 689 -25.88 3.06 -26.58
CA CYS A 689 -25.81 1.60 -26.51
C CYS A 689 -27.09 0.95 -27.04
N SER A 690 -26.97 0.18 -28.13
CA SER A 690 -28.09 -0.43 -28.85
C SER A 690 -28.24 -1.93 -28.60
N ALA A 691 -29.46 -2.41 -28.36
CA ALA A 691 -29.81 -3.82 -28.37
C ALA A 691 -31.01 -4.10 -29.29
N ASN A 692 -31.03 -5.29 -29.89
CA ASN A 692 -32.08 -5.71 -30.82
C ASN A 692 -32.97 -6.79 -30.20
N GLY A 693 -34.28 -6.65 -30.37
CA GLY A 693 -35.31 -7.61 -29.97
C GLY A 693 -36.11 -8.11 -31.17
N SER A 694 -36.65 -9.32 -31.06
CA SER A 694 -37.58 -9.91 -32.03
C SER A 694 -38.56 -10.84 -31.34
N ALA A 695 -39.82 -10.81 -31.76
CA ALA A 695 -40.88 -11.70 -31.32
C ALA A 695 -41.79 -12.05 -32.50
N GLN A 696 -42.40 -13.23 -32.47
CA GLN A 696 -43.47 -13.61 -33.41
C GLN A 696 -44.81 -13.76 -32.70
N VAL A 697 -45.87 -13.38 -33.41
CA VAL A 697 -47.27 -13.49 -32.98
C VAL A 697 -48.05 -14.20 -34.08
N THR A 698 -48.88 -15.18 -33.70
CA THR A 698 -49.73 -15.90 -34.66
C THR A 698 -50.95 -15.06 -35.05
N ILE A 699 -51.30 -15.03 -36.33
CA ILE A 699 -52.55 -14.42 -36.83
C ILE A 699 -53.53 -15.55 -37.15
N ASN A 700 -54.55 -15.68 -36.31
CA ASN A 700 -55.65 -16.62 -36.49
C ASN A 700 -56.63 -16.10 -37.56
N ALA A 701 -57.07 -16.98 -38.46
CA ALA A 701 -58.10 -16.66 -39.45
C ALA A 701 -59.43 -16.27 -38.79
N ASN A 702 -60.15 -15.34 -39.40
CA ASN A 702 -61.54 -15.10 -39.02
C ASN A 702 -62.43 -16.24 -39.54
N PRO A 703 -63.45 -16.68 -38.79
CA PRO A 703 -64.31 -17.78 -39.22
C PRO A 703 -65.19 -17.37 -40.41
N THR A 704 -65.44 -18.33 -41.31
CA THR A 704 -66.36 -18.16 -42.45
C THR A 704 -67.31 -19.34 -42.51
N ALA A 705 -68.60 -19.08 -42.78
CA ALA A 705 -69.62 -20.09 -43.02
C ALA A 705 -70.30 -19.82 -44.36
N ALA A 706 -70.61 -20.87 -45.12
CA ALA A 706 -71.55 -20.83 -46.23
C ALA A 706 -72.36 -22.14 -46.27
N ALA A 707 -73.68 -22.07 -46.27
CA ALA A 707 -74.58 -23.21 -46.07
C ALA A 707 -74.81 -24.04 -47.36
N GLY A 708 -74.45 -23.49 -48.52
CA GLY A 708 -74.66 -24.12 -49.82
C GLY A 708 -75.91 -23.57 -50.52
N VAL A 709 -76.46 -24.33 -51.46
CA VAL A 709 -77.65 -23.92 -52.25
C VAL A 709 -78.91 -24.60 -51.74
N ASP A 710 -80.03 -23.87 -51.85
CA ASP A 710 -81.37 -24.39 -51.54
C ASP A 710 -81.69 -25.67 -52.33
N GLN A 711 -82.43 -26.58 -51.70
CA GLN A 711 -82.75 -27.90 -52.27
C GLN A 711 -84.25 -28.16 -52.27
N THR A 712 -84.72 -28.96 -53.23
CA THR A 712 -86.14 -29.31 -53.39
C THR A 712 -86.28 -30.77 -53.82
N LEU A 713 -87.14 -31.52 -53.13
CA LEU A 713 -87.46 -32.92 -53.43
C LEU A 713 -88.97 -33.19 -53.31
N CYS A 714 -89.41 -34.27 -53.94
CA CYS A 714 -90.75 -34.84 -53.76
C CYS A 714 -90.77 -35.80 -52.56
N GLN A 715 -91.90 -35.89 -51.87
CA GLN A 715 -92.08 -36.76 -50.72
C GLN A 715 -91.94 -38.25 -51.06
N THR A 716 -91.06 -38.94 -50.34
CA THR A 716 -91.00 -40.41 -50.32
C THR A 716 -92.18 -40.97 -49.53
N LEU A 717 -92.91 -41.93 -50.10
CA LEU A 717 -94.00 -42.63 -49.41
C LEU A 717 -93.82 -44.16 -49.52
N PRO A 718 -93.86 -44.90 -48.39
CA PRO A 718 -93.84 -44.44 -47.00
C PRO A 718 -92.41 -44.16 -46.49
N GLY A 719 -92.13 -42.96 -45.97
CA GLY A 719 -90.83 -42.67 -45.33
C GLY A 719 -90.58 -41.18 -45.06
N PRO A 720 -89.40 -40.84 -44.50
CA PRO A 720 -88.84 -39.49 -44.59
C PRO A 720 -88.35 -39.20 -46.02
N THR A 721 -88.11 -37.92 -46.30
CA THR A 721 -87.44 -37.43 -47.50
C THR A 721 -86.05 -36.96 -47.10
N ASP A 722 -85.01 -37.64 -47.58
CA ASP A 722 -83.63 -37.45 -47.13
C ASP A 722 -82.87 -36.49 -48.05
N PHE A 723 -82.30 -35.44 -47.47
CA PHE A 723 -81.45 -34.45 -48.13
C PHE A 723 -79.99 -34.64 -47.72
N THR A 724 -79.06 -34.20 -48.57
CA THR A 724 -77.63 -34.09 -48.22
C THR A 724 -77.21 -32.64 -48.41
N VAL A 725 -76.97 -31.96 -47.30
CA VAL A 725 -76.55 -30.55 -47.29
C VAL A 725 -75.03 -30.51 -47.20
N THR A 726 -74.40 -29.70 -48.05
CA THR A 726 -72.93 -29.49 -48.03
C THR A 726 -72.67 -28.00 -48.00
N GLY A 727 -72.32 -27.51 -46.82
CA GLY A 727 -71.75 -26.18 -46.63
C GLY A 727 -70.22 -26.21 -46.62
N THR A 728 -69.62 -25.03 -46.51
CA THR A 728 -68.18 -24.85 -46.28
C THR A 728 -67.93 -24.03 -45.03
N ALA A 729 -66.90 -24.40 -44.27
CA ALA A 729 -66.49 -23.75 -43.04
C ALA A 729 -64.96 -23.59 -43.01
N SER A 730 -64.48 -22.43 -42.55
CA SER A 730 -63.06 -22.13 -42.33
C SER A 730 -62.89 -21.26 -41.09
N GLY A 731 -61.66 -21.20 -40.54
CA GLY A 731 -61.34 -20.41 -39.34
C GLY A 731 -62.01 -20.88 -38.04
N GLY A 732 -62.76 -21.98 -38.05
CA GLY A 732 -63.52 -22.46 -36.89
C GLY A 732 -64.20 -23.81 -37.11
N THR A 733 -64.95 -24.27 -36.11
CA THR A 733 -65.71 -25.52 -36.15
C THR A 733 -67.14 -25.31 -36.66
N PRO A 734 -67.61 -26.08 -37.65
CA PRO A 734 -69.00 -26.02 -38.14
C PRO A 734 -69.99 -26.65 -37.15
N SER A 735 -71.21 -26.10 -37.10
CA SER A 735 -72.37 -26.69 -36.44
C SER A 735 -73.67 -26.28 -37.12
N TRP A 736 -74.50 -27.26 -37.48
CA TRP A 736 -75.80 -27.10 -38.12
C TRP A 736 -76.95 -27.07 -37.11
N SER A 737 -77.92 -26.19 -37.34
CA SER A 737 -79.14 -26.06 -36.53
C SER A 737 -80.38 -25.80 -37.40
N VAL A 738 -81.57 -26.13 -36.89
CA VAL A 738 -82.85 -25.78 -37.54
C VAL A 738 -83.25 -24.38 -37.10
N VAL A 739 -83.50 -23.49 -38.06
CA VAL A 739 -83.98 -22.11 -37.81
C VAL A 739 -85.51 -22.07 -37.74
N SER A 740 -86.16 -22.73 -38.70
CA SER A 740 -87.62 -22.75 -38.85
C SER A 740 -88.08 -23.89 -39.74
N SER A 741 -89.33 -24.33 -39.60
CA SER A 741 -90.01 -25.17 -40.58
C SER A 741 -91.45 -24.71 -40.82
N THR A 742 -92.05 -25.17 -41.92
CA THR A 742 -93.42 -24.82 -42.34
C THR A 742 -94.22 -26.06 -42.75
N GLY A 743 -95.56 -25.92 -42.82
CA GLY A 743 -96.45 -27.03 -43.16
C GLY A 743 -96.45 -28.11 -42.08
N THR A 744 -96.18 -29.35 -42.47
CA THR A 744 -95.94 -30.49 -41.55
C THR A 744 -94.48 -30.91 -41.50
N ALA A 745 -93.57 -30.12 -42.10
CA ALA A 745 -92.16 -30.48 -42.22
C ALA A 745 -91.44 -30.45 -40.85
N ALA A 746 -90.79 -31.57 -40.50
CA ALA A 746 -89.91 -31.69 -39.35
C ALA A 746 -88.59 -32.36 -39.76
N ALA A 747 -87.46 -31.72 -39.46
CA ALA A 747 -86.14 -32.19 -39.87
C ALA A 747 -85.34 -32.79 -38.71
N THR A 748 -84.62 -33.88 -38.98
CA THR A 748 -83.57 -34.42 -38.12
C THR A 748 -82.22 -34.29 -38.83
N ILE A 749 -81.26 -33.59 -38.21
CA ILE A 749 -79.89 -33.43 -38.73
C ILE A 749 -79.03 -34.58 -38.19
N VAL A 750 -78.45 -35.39 -39.07
CA VAL A 750 -77.76 -36.63 -38.70
C VAL A 750 -76.37 -36.39 -38.10
N SER A 751 -75.65 -35.37 -38.57
CA SER A 751 -74.29 -35.05 -38.10
C SER A 751 -74.11 -33.54 -38.03
N PRO A 752 -74.64 -32.85 -37.01
CA PRO A 752 -74.70 -31.38 -37.01
C PRO A 752 -73.32 -30.73 -37.04
N ASN A 753 -72.30 -31.32 -36.44
CA ASN A 753 -70.95 -30.73 -36.38
C ASN A 753 -70.04 -31.09 -37.58
N SER A 754 -70.64 -31.29 -38.76
CA SER A 754 -69.96 -31.64 -40.01
C SER A 754 -70.38 -30.71 -41.14
N ALA A 755 -69.43 -30.24 -41.96
CA ALA A 755 -69.71 -29.32 -43.07
C ALA A 755 -70.69 -29.93 -44.10
N THR A 756 -70.52 -31.23 -44.40
CA THR A 756 -71.53 -32.06 -45.10
C THR A 756 -72.34 -32.85 -44.07
N THR A 757 -73.67 -32.83 -44.16
CA THR A 757 -74.56 -33.55 -43.26
C THR A 757 -75.81 -34.06 -43.98
N ALA A 758 -76.32 -35.21 -43.54
CA ALA A 758 -77.62 -35.73 -43.99
C ALA A 758 -78.74 -35.12 -43.14
N VAL A 759 -79.87 -34.82 -43.76
CA VAL A 759 -81.05 -34.21 -43.11
C VAL A 759 -82.29 -34.94 -43.55
N ASN A 760 -82.95 -35.61 -42.59
CA ASN A 760 -84.09 -36.45 -42.86
C ASN A 760 -85.37 -35.65 -42.51
N ILE A 761 -86.21 -35.35 -43.50
CA ILE A 761 -87.42 -34.53 -43.32
C ILE A 761 -88.67 -35.41 -43.37
N THR A 762 -89.47 -35.40 -42.31
CA THR A 762 -90.84 -35.98 -42.31
C THR A 762 -91.87 -34.89 -42.63
N GLY A 763 -93.02 -35.28 -43.20
CA GLY A 763 -94.07 -34.34 -43.60
C GLY A 763 -93.85 -33.68 -44.97
N VAL A 764 -94.45 -32.50 -45.18
CA VAL A 764 -94.33 -31.65 -46.38
C VAL A 764 -94.27 -30.17 -45.98
N GLY A 765 -93.57 -29.36 -46.78
CA GLY A 765 -93.30 -27.94 -46.49
C GLY A 765 -91.82 -27.60 -46.62
N THR A 766 -91.41 -26.46 -46.03
CA THR A 766 -90.01 -26.00 -46.04
C THR A 766 -89.34 -26.19 -44.68
N VAL A 767 -88.01 -26.30 -44.68
CA VAL A 767 -87.14 -26.23 -43.49
C VAL A 767 -85.95 -25.33 -43.81
N THR A 768 -85.68 -24.36 -42.94
CA THR A 768 -84.48 -23.51 -43.01
C THR A 768 -83.46 -24.00 -41.99
N LEU A 769 -82.22 -24.23 -42.44
CA LEU A 769 -81.10 -24.67 -41.62
C LEU A 769 -80.00 -23.61 -41.60
N ARG A 770 -79.36 -23.42 -40.45
CA ARG A 770 -78.22 -22.51 -40.26
C ARG A 770 -76.93 -23.29 -40.04
N LEU A 771 -75.92 -23.02 -40.87
CA LEU A 771 -74.54 -23.38 -40.58
C LEU A 771 -73.88 -22.26 -39.77
N THR A 772 -73.49 -22.56 -38.54
CA THR A 772 -72.66 -21.67 -37.71
C THR A 772 -71.22 -22.19 -37.71
N THR A 773 -70.24 -21.33 -37.96
CA THR A 773 -68.81 -21.64 -37.81
C THR A 773 -68.23 -20.81 -36.67
N THR A 774 -67.77 -21.47 -35.62
CA THR A 774 -67.23 -20.83 -34.40
C THR A 774 -65.71 -20.94 -34.36
N GLY A 775 -65.02 -19.81 -34.36
CA GLY A 775 -63.55 -19.74 -34.31
C GLY A 775 -63.05 -19.05 -33.03
N THR A 776 -61.73 -19.01 -32.84
CA THR A 776 -61.11 -18.21 -31.76
C THR A 776 -61.33 -16.71 -31.94
N CYS A 777 -61.71 -16.28 -33.16
CA CYS A 777 -61.91 -14.89 -33.55
C CYS A 777 -63.38 -14.49 -33.76
N GLY A 778 -64.33 -15.33 -33.33
CA GLY A 778 -65.77 -15.00 -33.34
C GLY A 778 -66.65 -16.10 -33.91
N ILE A 779 -67.75 -15.70 -34.54
CA ILE A 779 -68.70 -16.60 -35.22
C ILE A 779 -69.05 -16.06 -36.61
N ALA A 780 -69.31 -16.97 -37.54
CA ALA A 780 -69.94 -16.66 -38.83
C ALA A 780 -71.14 -17.60 -39.03
N THR A 781 -72.18 -17.13 -39.73
CA THR A 781 -73.43 -17.87 -39.94
C THR A 781 -73.96 -17.68 -41.35
N ASP A 782 -74.50 -18.74 -41.95
CA ASP A 782 -75.23 -18.70 -43.21
C ASP A 782 -76.38 -19.72 -43.20
N ASP A 783 -77.42 -19.48 -44.01
CA ASP A 783 -78.69 -20.23 -44.00
C ASP A 783 -79.00 -20.89 -45.36
N VAL A 784 -79.68 -22.04 -45.34
CA VAL A 784 -80.13 -22.78 -46.54
C VAL A 784 -81.54 -23.35 -46.34
N VAL A 785 -82.34 -23.40 -47.41
CA VAL A 785 -83.74 -23.87 -47.40
C VAL A 785 -83.89 -25.20 -48.12
N LEU A 786 -84.57 -26.15 -47.47
CA LEU A 786 -84.93 -27.46 -48.00
C LEU A 786 -86.46 -27.54 -48.15
N THR A 787 -86.96 -27.98 -49.30
CA THR A 787 -88.41 -28.03 -49.60
C THR A 787 -88.87 -29.43 -49.99
N VAL A 788 -89.92 -29.93 -49.33
CA VAL A 788 -90.56 -31.23 -49.61
C VAL A 788 -91.98 -31.02 -50.15
N TYR A 789 -92.21 -31.43 -51.40
CA TYR A 789 -93.52 -31.37 -52.06
C TYR A 789 -94.33 -32.67 -51.87
N PRO A 790 -95.67 -32.59 -51.73
CA PRO A 790 -96.53 -33.77 -51.57
C PRO A 790 -96.55 -34.66 -52.81
N LYS A 791 -96.84 -35.94 -52.62
CA LYS A 791 -97.06 -36.91 -53.69
C LYS A 791 -98.52 -37.37 -53.70
N ALA A 792 -99.15 -37.35 -54.88
CA ALA A 792 -100.53 -37.76 -55.05
C ALA A 792 -100.75 -39.27 -54.85
N THR A 793 -101.97 -39.66 -54.47
CA THR A 793 -102.46 -41.05 -54.41
C THR A 793 -103.84 -41.16 -55.04
N ALA A 794 -104.17 -42.32 -55.64
CA ALA A 794 -105.40 -42.57 -56.40
C ALA A 794 -106.07 -43.90 -56.00
N ALA A 795 -107.40 -43.96 -56.11
CA ALA A 795 -108.22 -45.16 -55.91
C ALA A 795 -109.40 -45.19 -56.91
N ALA A 796 -109.75 -46.36 -57.45
CA ALA A 796 -110.69 -46.52 -58.58
C ALA A 796 -112.14 -46.84 -58.17
N GLY A 797 -112.39 -47.18 -56.90
CA GLY A 797 -113.73 -47.52 -56.40
C GLY A 797 -113.99 -49.02 -56.37
N VAL A 798 -115.24 -49.44 -56.57
CA VAL A 798 -115.69 -50.84 -56.41
C VAL A 798 -116.33 -51.43 -57.66
N ASP A 799 -116.15 -52.73 -57.84
CA ASP A 799 -116.64 -53.50 -58.99
C ASP A 799 -118.18 -53.53 -59.11
N GLN A 800 -118.68 -53.69 -60.35
CA GLN A 800 -120.12 -53.59 -60.66
C GLN A 800 -120.59 -54.66 -61.66
N SER A 801 -121.88 -55.02 -61.62
CA SER A 801 -122.50 -55.96 -62.57
C SER A 801 -123.95 -55.61 -62.92
N LEU A 802 -124.36 -55.85 -64.17
CA LEU A 802 -125.70 -55.55 -64.71
C LEU A 802 -126.16 -56.58 -65.77
N CYS A 803 -127.47 -56.70 -65.97
CA CYS A 803 -128.03 -57.44 -67.12
C CYS A 803 -127.86 -56.66 -68.43
N GLN A 804 -127.71 -57.40 -69.54
CA GLN A 804 -127.72 -56.88 -70.90
C GLN A 804 -129.09 -56.27 -71.25
N VAL A 805 -129.10 -55.07 -71.82
CA VAL A 805 -130.31 -54.47 -72.39
C VAL A 805 -130.56 -54.98 -73.81
N ALA A 806 -131.82 -55.28 -74.15
CA ALA A 806 -132.16 -56.02 -75.37
C ALA A 806 -131.79 -55.31 -76.69
N ASN A 807 -131.71 -53.97 -76.69
CA ASN A 807 -131.43 -53.16 -77.88
C ASN A 807 -130.54 -51.95 -77.54
N GLY A 808 -129.33 -52.17 -77.02
CA GLY A 808 -128.38 -51.09 -76.74
C GLY A 808 -127.11 -51.53 -75.98
N PRO A 809 -126.19 -50.60 -75.68
CA PRO A 809 -125.13 -50.83 -74.71
C PRO A 809 -125.66 -50.82 -73.26
N THR A 810 -125.02 -51.58 -72.38
CA THR A 810 -125.28 -51.54 -70.93
C THR A 810 -124.42 -50.44 -70.31
N ALA A 811 -125.04 -49.48 -69.62
CA ALA A 811 -124.36 -48.32 -69.06
C ALA A 811 -124.01 -48.50 -67.57
N PHE A 812 -122.77 -48.19 -67.21
CA PHE A 812 -122.23 -48.14 -65.84
C PHE A 812 -121.79 -46.71 -65.50
N THR A 813 -121.50 -46.45 -64.24
CA THR A 813 -120.86 -45.20 -63.79
C THR A 813 -119.82 -45.52 -62.73
N VAL A 814 -118.56 -45.14 -62.99
CA VAL A 814 -117.44 -45.32 -62.05
C VAL A 814 -117.00 -43.97 -61.49
N THR A 815 -116.48 -43.97 -60.26
CA THR A 815 -115.97 -42.77 -59.59
C THR A 815 -114.68 -43.11 -58.85
N GLY A 816 -113.59 -42.51 -59.31
CA GLY A 816 -112.29 -42.58 -58.64
C GLY A 816 -112.14 -41.44 -57.64
N THR A 817 -111.32 -41.67 -56.62
CA THR A 817 -110.97 -40.66 -55.61
C THR A 817 -109.45 -40.50 -55.53
N PHE A 818 -108.99 -39.32 -55.12
CA PHE A 818 -107.57 -39.03 -55.00
C PHE A 818 -107.30 -37.95 -53.96
N THR A 819 -106.08 -37.95 -53.44
CA THR A 819 -105.56 -36.88 -52.58
C THR A 819 -104.27 -36.34 -53.18
N ASP A 820 -104.27 -35.05 -53.49
CA ASP A 820 -103.10 -34.22 -53.81
C ASP A 820 -103.31 -32.84 -53.17
N GLY A 821 -102.23 -32.16 -52.79
CA GLY A 821 -102.24 -30.77 -52.31
C GLY A 821 -102.24 -29.73 -53.44
N SER A 822 -102.47 -30.18 -54.67
CA SER A 822 -102.35 -29.45 -55.93
C SER A 822 -103.45 -29.92 -56.90
N PRO A 823 -103.90 -29.12 -57.89
CA PRO A 823 -104.93 -29.54 -58.85
C PRO A 823 -104.39 -30.63 -59.82
N ALA A 824 -104.44 -31.88 -59.39
CA ALA A 824 -104.04 -33.05 -60.16
C ALA A 824 -105.01 -33.38 -61.32
N THR A 825 -104.50 -34.02 -62.38
CA THR A 825 -105.36 -34.50 -63.49
C THR A 825 -105.78 -35.96 -63.29
N PRO A 826 -107.07 -36.28 -63.09
CA PRO A 826 -107.58 -37.65 -63.15
C PRO A 826 -107.71 -38.15 -64.60
N ALA A 827 -107.43 -39.43 -64.83
CA ALA A 827 -107.56 -40.09 -66.12
C ALA A 827 -108.04 -41.54 -65.97
N TRP A 828 -108.96 -41.97 -66.83
CA TRP A 828 -109.54 -43.30 -66.90
C TRP A 828 -109.16 -44.00 -68.21
N THR A 829 -108.61 -45.21 -68.13
CA THR A 829 -108.21 -46.02 -69.29
C THR A 829 -108.71 -47.45 -69.19
N VAL A 830 -109.14 -48.06 -70.31
CA VAL A 830 -109.45 -49.50 -70.36
C VAL A 830 -108.15 -50.31 -70.25
N VAL A 831 -108.10 -51.25 -69.32
CA VAL A 831 -106.96 -52.17 -69.10
C VAL A 831 -107.17 -53.48 -69.85
N ALA A 832 -108.38 -54.03 -69.79
CA ALA A 832 -108.74 -55.31 -70.40
C ALA A 832 -110.26 -55.43 -70.62
N SER A 833 -110.68 -56.34 -71.49
CA SER A 833 -112.05 -56.84 -71.54
C SER A 833 -112.12 -58.33 -71.91
N THR A 834 -113.27 -58.97 -71.68
CA THR A 834 -113.49 -60.41 -71.90
C THR A 834 -114.83 -60.69 -72.57
N GLY A 835 -114.98 -61.89 -73.16
CA GLY A 835 -116.19 -62.29 -73.86
C GLY A 835 -116.38 -61.50 -75.16
N THR A 836 -117.55 -60.90 -75.34
CA THR A 836 -117.83 -59.91 -76.40
C THR A 836 -117.89 -58.48 -75.87
N ALA A 837 -117.54 -58.25 -74.60
CA ALA A 837 -117.61 -56.94 -73.97
C ALA A 837 -116.57 -55.96 -74.57
N ALA A 838 -117.05 -54.83 -75.09
CA ALA A 838 -116.24 -53.68 -75.48
C ALA A 838 -116.79 -52.42 -74.81
N ALA A 839 -115.92 -51.65 -74.15
CA ALA A 839 -116.29 -50.45 -73.41
C ALA A 839 -115.91 -49.17 -74.14
N THR A 840 -116.79 -48.16 -74.06
CA THR A 840 -116.49 -46.76 -74.36
C THR A 840 -116.63 -45.94 -73.09
N ILE A 841 -115.55 -45.29 -72.66
CA ILE A 841 -115.54 -44.38 -71.51
C ILE A 841 -116.03 -43.01 -72.00
N VAL A 842 -117.03 -42.43 -71.33
CA VAL A 842 -117.70 -41.20 -71.81
C VAL A 842 -116.86 -39.94 -71.55
N SER A 843 -116.26 -39.84 -70.37
CA SER A 843 -115.46 -38.69 -69.94
C SER A 843 -114.18 -39.17 -69.26
N PRO A 844 -113.17 -39.65 -70.03
CA PRO A 844 -112.01 -40.30 -69.44
C PRO A 844 -111.19 -39.39 -68.50
N ASN A 845 -111.25 -38.06 -68.66
CA ASN A 845 -110.43 -37.12 -67.87
C ASN A 845 -111.17 -36.51 -66.67
N THR A 846 -112.21 -37.18 -66.14
CA THR A 846 -112.96 -36.73 -64.95
C THR A 846 -113.02 -37.83 -63.88
N ALA A 847 -113.04 -37.43 -62.60
CA ALA A 847 -113.04 -38.39 -61.47
C ALA A 847 -114.20 -39.39 -61.55
N THR A 848 -115.42 -38.90 -61.81
CA THR A 848 -116.58 -39.69 -62.20
C THR A 848 -116.70 -39.77 -63.72
N THR A 849 -117.01 -40.94 -64.28
CA THR A 849 -117.35 -41.11 -65.71
C THR A 849 -118.41 -42.19 -65.92
N GLY A 850 -119.27 -41.98 -66.90
CA GLY A 850 -120.09 -43.04 -67.48
C GLY A 850 -119.22 -43.99 -68.32
N VAL A 851 -119.65 -45.25 -68.42
CA VAL A 851 -118.98 -46.29 -69.22
C VAL A 851 -120.04 -47.15 -69.91
N ASN A 852 -120.05 -47.13 -71.24
CA ASN A 852 -121.02 -47.87 -72.05
C ASN A 852 -120.38 -49.16 -72.56
N ILE A 853 -120.94 -50.32 -72.20
CA ILE A 853 -120.43 -51.65 -72.60
C ILE A 853 -121.38 -52.29 -73.61
N THR A 854 -120.89 -52.56 -74.82
CA THR A 854 -121.58 -53.40 -75.81
C THR A 854 -121.13 -54.85 -75.67
N GLY A 855 -122.05 -55.80 -75.81
CA GLY A 855 -121.77 -57.24 -75.67
C GLY A 855 -121.92 -57.76 -74.24
N VAL A 856 -121.36 -58.95 -73.96
CA VAL A 856 -121.42 -59.62 -72.65
C VAL A 856 -120.05 -60.13 -72.23
N GLY A 857 -119.78 -60.13 -70.93
CA GLY A 857 -118.44 -60.36 -70.36
C GLY A 857 -118.03 -59.26 -69.39
N THR A 858 -116.71 -59.14 -69.13
CA THR A 858 -116.16 -58.16 -68.17
C THR A 858 -115.28 -57.10 -68.83
N VAL A 859 -115.07 -55.98 -68.15
CA VAL A 859 -114.16 -54.89 -68.52
C VAL A 859 -113.44 -54.39 -67.28
N THR A 860 -112.11 -54.26 -67.34
CA THR A 860 -111.30 -53.64 -66.27
C THR A 860 -110.83 -52.25 -66.71
N LEU A 861 -110.95 -51.26 -65.81
CA LEU A 861 -110.58 -49.87 -66.02
C LEU A 861 -109.55 -49.43 -64.97
N ARG A 862 -108.59 -48.59 -65.35
CA ARG A 862 -107.61 -47.97 -64.47
C ARG A 862 -107.94 -46.50 -64.26
N PHE A 863 -107.95 -46.07 -63.00
CA PHE A 863 -107.90 -44.66 -62.61
C PHE A 863 -106.44 -44.26 -62.38
N THR A 864 -105.97 -43.21 -63.04
CA THR A 864 -104.59 -42.68 -62.91
C THR A 864 -104.65 -41.19 -62.57
N VAL A 865 -103.74 -40.73 -61.71
CA VAL A 865 -103.66 -39.33 -61.27
C VAL A 865 -102.22 -38.85 -61.36
N ASN A 866 -102.00 -37.75 -62.09
CA ASN A 866 -100.72 -37.05 -62.19
C ASN A 866 -100.74 -35.80 -61.30
N SER A 867 -99.73 -35.61 -60.46
CA SER A 867 -99.61 -34.36 -59.70
C SER A 867 -99.08 -33.24 -60.59
N ASN A 868 -99.76 -32.09 -60.57
CA ASN A 868 -99.36 -30.86 -61.26
C ASN A 868 -98.52 -29.93 -60.35
N SER A 869 -97.98 -30.45 -59.25
CA SER A 869 -96.95 -29.78 -58.46
C SER A 869 -95.68 -29.51 -59.30
N PHE A 870 -94.87 -28.53 -58.87
CA PHE A 870 -93.52 -28.33 -59.43
C PHE A 870 -92.48 -28.43 -58.29
N PRO A 871 -91.51 -29.36 -58.35
CA PRO A 871 -91.34 -30.40 -59.38
C PRO A 871 -92.50 -31.43 -59.38
N ALA A 872 -92.78 -32.02 -60.55
CA ALA A 872 -93.91 -32.92 -60.72
C ALA A 872 -93.67 -34.29 -60.07
N CYS A 873 -94.35 -34.56 -58.95
CA CYS A 873 -94.13 -35.75 -58.12
C CYS A 873 -94.73 -37.07 -58.67
N GLY A 874 -94.82 -37.19 -60.00
CA GLY A 874 -95.15 -38.41 -60.73
C GLY A 874 -96.64 -38.77 -60.77
N ALA A 875 -96.90 -39.99 -61.27
CA ALA A 875 -98.22 -40.58 -61.44
C ALA A 875 -98.48 -41.70 -60.42
N THR A 876 -99.75 -41.89 -60.06
CA THR A 876 -100.24 -43.08 -59.31
C THR A 876 -101.55 -43.57 -59.92
N GLY A 877 -101.95 -44.84 -59.67
CA GLY A 877 -103.19 -45.38 -60.21
C GLY A 877 -103.62 -46.72 -59.62
N ASP A 878 -104.87 -47.08 -59.85
CA ASP A 878 -105.63 -48.20 -59.26
C ASP A 878 -106.70 -48.72 -60.25
N ASP A 879 -107.24 -49.93 -60.06
CA ASP A 879 -108.10 -50.64 -61.04
C ASP A 879 -109.51 -51.02 -60.50
N VAL A 880 -110.51 -51.09 -61.39
CA VAL A 880 -111.90 -51.51 -61.09
C VAL A 880 -112.53 -52.32 -62.24
N VAL A 881 -113.48 -53.22 -61.95
CA VAL A 881 -114.06 -54.19 -62.91
C VAL A 881 -115.59 -54.06 -63.07
N LEU A 882 -116.08 -54.14 -64.31
CA LEU A 882 -117.50 -54.03 -64.70
C LEU A 882 -117.94 -55.29 -65.46
N THR A 883 -119.18 -55.78 -65.26
CA THR A 883 -119.66 -57.09 -65.80
C THR A 883 -121.07 -57.03 -66.41
N VAL A 884 -121.26 -57.57 -67.62
CA VAL A 884 -122.58 -57.63 -68.31
C VAL A 884 -123.03 -59.07 -68.58
N THR A 885 -124.27 -59.40 -68.18
CA THR A 885 -124.86 -60.76 -68.22
C THR A 885 -126.01 -60.87 -69.25
N PRO A 886 -126.09 -61.93 -70.09
CA PRO A 886 -127.10 -62.05 -71.16
C PRO A 886 -128.56 -62.29 -70.70
N LEU A 887 -129.50 -62.03 -71.62
CA LEU A 887 -130.95 -62.27 -71.48
C LEU A 887 -131.36 -63.72 -71.86
N PRO A 888 -132.47 -64.27 -71.30
CA PRO A 888 -133.02 -65.58 -71.67
C PRO A 888 -133.86 -65.56 -72.97
N VAL A 889 -134.21 -66.75 -73.46
CA VAL A 889 -135.06 -66.96 -74.65
C VAL A 889 -136.41 -67.56 -74.23
N ALA A 890 -137.52 -67.02 -74.76
CA ALA A 890 -138.89 -67.32 -74.31
C ALA A 890 -139.86 -67.80 -75.41
N THR A 891 -139.34 -68.33 -76.52
CA THR A 891 -140.14 -68.72 -77.71
C THR A 891 -140.98 -69.99 -77.48
N ILE A 892 -142.29 -69.92 -77.73
CA ILE A 892 -143.26 -71.00 -77.46
C ILE A 892 -143.48 -71.92 -78.67
N THR A 893 -143.57 -73.23 -78.41
CA THR A 893 -144.00 -74.27 -79.36
C THR A 893 -145.29 -74.94 -78.86
N ALA A 894 -146.31 -75.10 -79.73
CA ALA A 894 -147.58 -75.77 -79.42
C ALA A 894 -148.24 -76.33 -80.71
N PRO A 895 -149.19 -77.29 -80.63
CA PRO A 895 -150.01 -77.73 -81.77
C PRO A 895 -150.86 -76.60 -82.34
N ALA A 896 -151.06 -76.54 -83.66
CA ALA A 896 -151.78 -75.43 -84.30
C ALA A 896 -153.33 -75.54 -84.26
N VAL A 897 -153.87 -76.76 -84.34
CA VAL A 897 -155.33 -77.03 -84.36
C VAL A 897 -155.63 -78.31 -83.58
N ILE A 898 -156.71 -78.31 -82.80
CA ILE A 898 -157.18 -79.40 -81.94
C ILE A 898 -158.73 -79.49 -81.97
N CYS A 899 -159.30 -80.51 -81.33
CA CYS A 899 -160.76 -80.65 -81.20
C CYS A 899 -161.29 -80.02 -79.90
N GLU A 900 -162.56 -79.65 -79.88
CA GLU A 900 -163.25 -79.11 -78.71
C GLU A 900 -163.23 -80.10 -77.55
N LEU A 901 -163.03 -79.57 -76.34
CA LEU A 901 -162.88 -80.34 -75.10
C LEU A 901 -161.75 -81.40 -75.12
N SER A 902 -160.83 -81.36 -76.10
CA SER A 902 -159.67 -82.26 -76.12
C SER A 902 -158.77 -82.03 -74.89
N THR A 903 -158.47 -83.11 -74.19
CA THR A 903 -157.59 -83.13 -73.00
C THR A 903 -156.19 -83.59 -73.38
N GLY A 904 -155.15 -82.99 -72.80
CA GLY A 904 -153.77 -83.47 -72.92
C GLY A 904 -152.93 -82.79 -74.01
N ASN A 905 -153.39 -81.65 -74.52
CA ASN A 905 -152.60 -80.80 -75.43
C ASN A 905 -151.39 -80.22 -74.68
N THR A 906 -150.30 -79.89 -75.37
CA THR A 906 -149.06 -79.42 -74.75
C THR A 906 -148.56 -78.10 -75.33
N ALA A 907 -147.70 -77.40 -74.58
CA ALA A 907 -146.86 -76.31 -75.09
C ALA A 907 -145.53 -76.23 -74.32
N SER A 908 -144.47 -75.69 -74.91
CA SER A 908 -143.15 -75.61 -74.28
C SER A 908 -142.23 -74.50 -74.79
N VAL A 909 -141.20 -74.16 -74.01
CA VAL A 909 -140.09 -73.25 -74.37
C VAL A 909 -138.72 -73.90 -74.18
N PRO A 910 -137.64 -73.33 -74.77
CA PRO A 910 -136.26 -73.71 -74.46
C PRO A 910 -135.91 -73.57 -72.97
N ASP A 911 -134.85 -74.25 -72.55
CA ASP A 911 -134.32 -74.16 -71.18
C ASP A 911 -133.40 -72.93 -71.03
N ALA A 912 -133.73 -72.05 -70.08
CA ALA A 912 -132.93 -70.90 -69.68
C ALA A 912 -131.95 -71.20 -68.52
N GLY A 913 -131.83 -72.46 -68.10
CA GLY A 913 -130.83 -72.94 -67.16
C GLY A 913 -131.34 -73.21 -65.74
N ALA A 914 -130.47 -73.79 -64.91
CA ALA A 914 -130.79 -74.11 -63.53
C ALA A 914 -131.14 -72.84 -62.72
N GLY A 915 -132.23 -72.91 -61.95
CA GLY A 915 -132.76 -71.76 -61.20
C GLY A 915 -133.59 -70.77 -62.02
N ALA A 916 -133.77 -70.98 -63.34
CA ALA A 916 -134.70 -70.19 -64.12
C ALA A 916 -136.17 -70.51 -63.79
N THR A 917 -137.05 -69.50 -63.89
CA THR A 917 -138.49 -69.63 -63.61
C THR A 917 -139.33 -69.38 -64.86
N TYR A 918 -140.44 -70.13 -65.00
CA TYR A 918 -141.28 -70.17 -66.20
C TYR A 918 -142.75 -69.92 -65.84
N ASN A 919 -143.22 -68.68 -65.91
CA ASN A 919 -144.60 -68.34 -65.59
C ASN A 919 -145.47 -68.34 -66.86
N TRP A 920 -146.32 -69.35 -67.03
CA TRP A 920 -147.21 -69.48 -68.18
C TRP A 920 -148.60 -68.89 -67.91
N MET A 921 -149.31 -68.57 -68.99
CA MET A 921 -150.73 -68.21 -68.99
C MET A 921 -151.40 -68.76 -70.24
N ILE A 922 -152.68 -69.11 -70.13
CA ILE A 922 -153.51 -69.56 -71.25
C ILE A 922 -154.86 -68.83 -71.23
N THR A 923 -155.48 -68.64 -72.40
CA THR A 923 -156.80 -68.00 -72.53
C THR A 923 -157.56 -68.67 -73.65
N GLY A 924 -158.78 -69.16 -73.39
CA GLY A 924 -159.57 -70.02 -74.30
C GLY A 924 -159.47 -71.54 -73.99
N GLY A 925 -158.63 -71.92 -73.04
CA GLY A 925 -158.51 -73.27 -72.48
C GLY A 925 -158.03 -73.20 -71.03
N THR A 926 -157.67 -74.33 -70.43
CA THR A 926 -157.14 -74.39 -69.05
C THR A 926 -155.87 -75.22 -68.97
N ILE A 927 -154.82 -74.67 -68.32
CA ILE A 927 -153.62 -75.43 -67.96
C ILE A 927 -154.03 -76.47 -66.91
N THR A 928 -153.74 -77.74 -67.19
CA THR A 928 -154.03 -78.88 -66.31
C THR A 928 -152.78 -79.40 -65.61
N ALA A 929 -151.58 -79.15 -66.15
CA ALA A 929 -150.31 -79.46 -65.50
C ALA A 929 -149.14 -78.59 -66.02
N GLY A 930 -148.04 -78.56 -65.28
CA GLY A 930 -146.74 -78.04 -65.75
C GLY A 930 -146.46 -76.55 -65.49
N GLN A 931 -147.39 -75.79 -64.89
CA GLN A 931 -147.17 -74.40 -64.47
C GLN A 931 -145.89 -74.26 -63.64
N GLY A 932 -145.11 -73.21 -63.89
CA GLY A 932 -143.80 -72.99 -63.25
C GLY A 932 -142.63 -73.69 -63.96
N THR A 933 -142.89 -74.62 -64.88
CA THR A 933 -141.87 -75.38 -65.63
C THR A 933 -141.84 -75.00 -67.11
N ARG A 934 -140.81 -75.38 -67.86
CA ARG A 934 -140.67 -75.06 -69.30
C ARG A 934 -141.66 -75.81 -70.23
N ASN A 935 -142.54 -76.67 -69.69
CA ASN A 935 -143.53 -77.46 -70.42
C ASN A 935 -144.89 -77.38 -69.70
N ILE A 936 -145.98 -77.10 -70.40
CA ILE A 936 -147.35 -77.17 -69.87
C ILE A 936 -148.21 -78.19 -70.61
N THR A 937 -149.17 -78.76 -69.89
CA THR A 937 -150.27 -79.58 -70.42
C THR A 937 -151.58 -78.85 -70.19
N TRP A 938 -152.49 -78.88 -71.16
CA TRP A 938 -153.73 -78.09 -71.13
C TRP A 938 -154.90 -78.75 -71.87
N THR A 939 -156.11 -78.34 -71.50
CA THR A 939 -157.38 -78.82 -72.07
C THR A 939 -158.04 -77.71 -72.90
N ALA A 940 -158.55 -78.07 -74.07
CA ALA A 940 -159.28 -77.18 -74.96
C ALA A 940 -160.62 -76.75 -74.36
N GLY A 941 -161.03 -75.50 -74.63
CA GLY A 941 -162.42 -75.09 -74.42
C GLY A 941 -163.36 -75.60 -75.52
N ASN A 942 -164.46 -74.89 -75.70
CA ASN A 942 -165.34 -75.01 -76.87
C ASN A 942 -164.62 -74.48 -78.13
N THR A 943 -165.24 -74.64 -79.30
CA THR A 943 -164.77 -74.09 -80.58
C THR A 943 -164.39 -72.60 -80.52
N GLY A 944 -163.27 -72.24 -81.17
CA GLY A 944 -162.64 -70.92 -81.08
C GLY A 944 -161.12 -70.96 -81.26
N SER A 945 -160.40 -70.00 -80.67
CA SER A 945 -158.93 -70.02 -80.57
C SER A 945 -158.45 -69.86 -79.13
N VAL A 946 -157.18 -70.21 -78.90
CA VAL A 946 -156.53 -70.22 -77.59
C VAL A 946 -155.18 -69.51 -77.69
N THR A 947 -154.96 -68.56 -76.79
CA THR A 947 -153.67 -67.87 -76.64
C THR A 947 -152.86 -68.51 -75.53
N ILE A 948 -151.57 -68.74 -75.76
CA ILE A 948 -150.61 -69.24 -74.77
C ILE A 948 -149.47 -68.24 -74.65
N SER A 949 -149.06 -67.86 -73.44
CA SER A 949 -147.92 -66.94 -73.22
C SER A 949 -147.05 -67.37 -72.03
N VAL A 950 -145.80 -66.91 -71.99
CA VAL A 950 -144.85 -67.20 -70.92
C VAL A 950 -143.92 -66.02 -70.61
N THR A 951 -143.50 -65.92 -69.34
CA THR A 951 -142.34 -65.16 -68.89
C THR A 951 -141.25 -66.12 -68.42
N VAL A 952 -140.01 -65.92 -68.88
CA VAL A 952 -138.82 -66.70 -68.50
C VAL A 952 -137.80 -65.77 -67.84
N THR A 953 -137.34 -66.10 -66.63
CA THR A 953 -136.35 -65.31 -65.88
C THR A 953 -135.18 -66.19 -65.46
N THR A 954 -133.93 -65.74 -65.66
CA THR A 954 -132.73 -66.48 -65.24
C THR A 954 -132.45 -66.32 -63.74
N ALA A 955 -131.59 -67.19 -63.20
CA ALA A 955 -131.08 -67.07 -61.83
C ALA A 955 -130.30 -65.75 -61.56
N ALA A 956 -129.88 -65.03 -62.61
CA ALA A 956 -129.23 -63.72 -62.51
C ALA A 956 -130.24 -62.54 -62.53
N GLY A 957 -131.55 -62.81 -62.55
CA GLY A 957 -132.62 -61.82 -62.55
C GLY A 957 -133.00 -61.25 -63.94
N CYS A 958 -132.25 -61.58 -64.99
CA CYS A 958 -132.55 -61.11 -66.35
C CYS A 958 -133.73 -61.89 -66.96
N SER A 959 -134.71 -61.23 -67.59
CA SER A 959 -135.99 -61.85 -68.01
C SER A 959 -136.44 -61.52 -69.44
N ALA A 960 -137.29 -62.38 -70.02
CA ALA A 960 -137.86 -62.24 -71.36
C ALA A 960 -139.26 -62.91 -71.47
N ASN A 961 -140.07 -62.51 -72.46
CA ASN A 961 -141.47 -62.92 -72.64
C ASN A 961 -141.75 -63.49 -74.04
N GLY A 962 -142.79 -64.32 -74.19
CA GLY A 962 -143.23 -64.86 -75.49
C GLY A 962 -144.71 -65.30 -75.52
N SER A 963 -145.27 -65.50 -76.72
CA SER A 963 -146.70 -65.84 -76.95
C SER A 963 -146.96 -66.63 -78.25
N ALA A 964 -148.01 -67.47 -78.27
CA ALA A 964 -148.47 -68.28 -79.41
C ALA A 964 -150.02 -68.43 -79.44
N GLN A 965 -150.58 -68.94 -80.55
CA GLN A 965 -152.03 -69.15 -80.79
C GLN A 965 -152.34 -70.57 -81.29
N VAL A 966 -153.52 -71.11 -80.95
CA VAL A 966 -154.02 -72.47 -81.31
C VAL A 966 -155.53 -72.43 -81.63
N THR A 967 -156.07 -73.32 -82.47
CA THR A 967 -157.49 -73.31 -82.93
C THR A 967 -158.28 -74.58 -82.54
N ILE A 968 -159.60 -74.51 -82.34
CA ILE A 968 -160.47 -75.59 -81.81
C ILE A 968 -161.71 -75.88 -82.71
N ASN A 969 -162.00 -77.16 -83.03
CA ASN A 969 -163.08 -77.66 -83.95
C ASN A 969 -164.07 -78.71 -83.32
N ALA A 970 -165.27 -78.92 -83.91
CA ALA A 970 -166.41 -79.70 -83.31
C ALA A 970 -166.72 -81.12 -83.87
N ASN A 971 -167.64 -81.88 -83.22
CA ASN A 971 -167.95 -83.33 -83.44
C ASN A 971 -169.38 -83.72 -83.98
N PRO A 972 -169.60 -84.89 -84.67
CA PRO A 972 -170.89 -85.28 -85.30
C PRO A 972 -171.53 -86.67 -84.93
N THR A 973 -172.74 -87.00 -85.46
CA THR A 973 -173.53 -88.26 -85.24
C THR A 973 -174.16 -88.84 -86.55
N ALA A 974 -174.81 -90.04 -86.56
CA ALA A 974 -175.02 -90.84 -87.79
C ALA A 974 -176.25 -91.81 -87.89
N ALA A 975 -176.71 -92.14 -89.13
CA ALA A 975 -177.46 -93.37 -89.50
C ALA A 975 -177.54 -93.69 -91.04
N ALA A 976 -177.26 -94.95 -91.42
CA ALA A 976 -177.72 -95.78 -92.58
C ALA A 976 -177.54 -95.42 -94.11
N ALA A 977 -176.95 -96.40 -94.84
CA ALA A 977 -177.31 -96.93 -96.20
C ALA A 977 -176.42 -96.74 -97.48
N LEU A 978 -176.10 -97.89 -98.12
CA LEU A 978 -175.88 -98.21 -99.57
C LEU A 978 -174.59 -97.84 -100.40
N ILE A 979 -174.05 -98.90 -101.06
CA ILE A 979 -173.35 -98.99 -102.39
C ILE A 979 -171.81 -98.70 -102.57
N LYS A 980 -171.07 -99.81 -102.77
CA LYS A 980 -169.92 -100.16 -103.66
C LYS A 980 -169.08 -99.10 -104.46
N ARG A 981 -167.74 -99.32 -104.46
CA ARG A 981 -166.69 -99.34 -105.57
C ARG A 981 -165.46 -98.37 -105.53
N TYR A 982 -164.27 -98.96 -105.31
CA TYR A 982 -163.01 -98.87 -106.11
C TYR A 982 -162.07 -97.61 -106.16
N ALA A 983 -160.89 -97.72 -105.49
CA ALA A 983 -159.54 -97.94 -106.09
C ALA A 983 -158.46 -96.82 -106.35
N ARG A 984 -157.20 -97.12 -105.92
CA ARG A 984 -155.84 -96.79 -106.52
C ARG A 984 -155.29 -95.33 -106.40
N ARG A 985 -153.96 -95.00 -106.37
CA ARG A 985 -152.66 -95.73 -106.18
C ARG A 985 -151.43 -94.74 -106.04
N PHE A 986 -150.32 -95.17 -105.39
CA PHE A 986 -148.87 -94.88 -105.71
C PHE A 986 -148.24 -93.45 -105.42
N PRO A 987 -146.88 -93.22 -105.49
CA PRO A 987 -145.86 -93.68 -104.49
C PRO A 987 -144.56 -92.79 -104.22
N ASP A 988 -143.66 -93.26 -103.32
CA ASP A 988 -142.18 -93.46 -103.49
C ASP A 988 -140.97 -92.56 -102.98
N GLN A 989 -140.00 -93.26 -102.32
CA GLN A 989 -138.48 -93.22 -102.28
C GLN A 989 -137.53 -92.14 -101.60
N ARG A 990 -136.56 -92.66 -100.77
CA ARG A 990 -135.05 -92.40 -100.66
C ARG A 990 -134.45 -91.09 -100.07
N SER A 991 -133.16 -90.96 -99.60
CA SER A 991 -132.11 -91.90 -99.03
C SER A 991 -130.74 -91.25 -98.58
N SER A 992 -130.07 -91.78 -97.53
CA SER A 992 -128.57 -91.89 -97.31
C SER A 992 -127.71 -90.64 -96.83
N PRO A 993 -126.33 -90.64 -96.71
CA PRO A 993 -125.63 -90.96 -95.43
C PRO A 993 -124.26 -90.24 -95.04
N SER A 994 -123.78 -90.51 -93.80
CA SER A 994 -122.38 -90.82 -93.30
C SER A 994 -121.14 -89.86 -93.15
N LEU A 995 -120.26 -90.27 -92.20
CA LEU A 995 -118.77 -90.16 -92.08
C LEU A 995 -118.03 -89.02 -91.30
N ALA A 996 -116.75 -89.29 -90.91
CA ALA A 996 -115.97 -88.63 -89.83
C ALA A 996 -114.45 -88.51 -90.13
N ARG A 997 -113.63 -87.72 -89.37
CA ARG A 997 -112.19 -88.01 -88.97
C ARG A 997 -111.31 -86.88 -88.32
N ARG A 998 -110.62 -87.26 -87.21
CA ARG A 998 -109.17 -87.09 -86.84
C ARG A 998 -108.46 -85.70 -86.61
N PRO A 999 -107.22 -85.67 -86.01
CA PRO A 999 -106.62 -84.49 -85.31
C PRO A 999 -105.12 -84.15 -85.67
N ALA A 1000 -104.44 -83.24 -84.91
CA ALA A 1000 -103.12 -83.45 -84.22
C ALA A 1000 -102.08 -82.27 -84.15
N ALA A 1001 -101.38 -82.17 -82.98
CA ALA A 1001 -99.92 -81.95 -82.76
C ALA A 1001 -99.19 -80.56 -82.85
N ARG A 1002 -97.94 -80.57 -82.31
CA ARG A 1002 -96.78 -79.62 -82.36
C ARG A 1002 -96.72 -78.44 -81.35
N GLN A 1003 -95.65 -78.05 -80.61
CA GLN A 1003 -94.25 -78.50 -80.26
C GLN A 1003 -93.10 -77.53 -80.68
N VAL A 1004 -92.08 -77.32 -79.79
CA VAL A 1004 -90.78 -76.57 -79.93
C VAL A 1004 -90.90 -75.03 -79.84
N GLY A 1005 -89.97 -74.20 -79.29
CA GLY A 1005 -88.64 -74.35 -78.62
C GLY A 1005 -87.53 -73.46 -79.27
N ALA A 1006 -86.41 -73.03 -78.64
CA ALA A 1006 -85.88 -73.02 -77.25
C ALA A 1006 -84.56 -72.17 -77.14
N SER A 1007 -83.88 -72.13 -75.97
CA SER A 1007 -82.53 -71.56 -75.65
C SER A 1007 -82.43 -70.04 -75.37
N SER A 1008 -81.44 -69.47 -74.62
CA SER A 1008 -80.22 -69.95 -73.89
C SER A 1008 -79.98 -69.01 -72.65
N ALA A 1009 -78.91 -68.91 -71.82
CA ALA A 1009 -77.58 -69.55 -71.55
C ALA A 1009 -77.17 -69.15 -70.09
N GLN A 1010 -76.55 -69.96 -69.20
CA GLN A 1010 -75.17 -70.49 -69.04
C GLN A 1010 -74.18 -69.66 -68.12
N PRO A 1011 -73.10 -70.23 -67.49
CA PRO A 1011 -73.01 -70.16 -66.00
C PRO A 1011 -71.60 -70.12 -65.28
N ALA A 1012 -71.65 -70.09 -63.94
CA ALA A 1012 -70.81 -70.85 -62.95
C ALA A 1012 -69.41 -70.38 -62.41
N ARG A 1013 -69.10 -70.95 -61.22
CA ARG A 1013 -67.85 -70.97 -60.38
C ARG A 1013 -67.54 -69.69 -59.58
N GLN A 1014 -67.28 -69.70 -58.26
CA GLN A 1014 -66.40 -70.49 -57.34
C GLN A 1014 -64.90 -70.11 -57.34
N ARG A 1015 -64.39 -69.52 -56.23
CA ARG A 1015 -63.62 -70.23 -55.17
C ARG A 1015 -63.34 -69.36 -53.91
N ARG A 1016 -62.71 -70.01 -52.91
CA ARG A 1016 -62.36 -69.63 -51.51
C ARG A 1016 -60.81 -69.79 -51.35
N PRO A 1017 -60.13 -69.67 -50.17
CA PRO A 1017 -60.48 -69.14 -48.82
C PRO A 1017 -59.31 -68.39 -48.07
N LEU A 1018 -59.48 -68.18 -46.74
CA LEU A 1018 -58.53 -68.39 -45.61
C LEU A 1018 -58.00 -67.23 -44.71
N PHE A 1019 -57.72 -67.64 -43.45
CA PHE A 1019 -57.22 -66.95 -42.22
C PHE A 1019 -55.66 -67.09 -42.10
N PRO A 1020 -54.92 -66.64 -41.04
CA PRO A 1020 -55.27 -66.16 -39.68
C PRO A 1020 -54.64 -64.77 -39.30
N GLN A 1021 -54.72 -64.14 -38.11
CA GLN A 1021 -55.05 -64.43 -36.68
C GLN A 1021 -53.86 -64.77 -35.70
N ILE A 1022 -53.84 -64.05 -34.55
CA ILE A 1022 -53.10 -64.24 -33.26
C ILE A 1022 -51.56 -63.96 -33.20
N VAL A 1023 -51.10 -63.16 -32.20
CA VAL A 1023 -50.10 -63.49 -31.11
C VAL A 1023 -49.42 -62.25 -30.43
N ARG A 1024 -49.78 -62.05 -29.14
CA ARG A 1024 -49.03 -61.56 -27.95
C ARG A 1024 -48.16 -60.27 -27.91
N ARG A 1025 -48.26 -59.58 -26.76
CA ARG A 1025 -47.24 -58.67 -26.15
C ARG A 1025 -46.05 -59.46 -25.56
N PRO A 1026 -44.93 -58.77 -25.24
CA PRO A 1026 -44.53 -58.69 -23.82
C PRO A 1026 -44.27 -57.25 -23.32
N GLN A 1027 -43.75 -57.12 -22.09
CA GLN A 1027 -43.34 -55.87 -21.40
C GLN A 1027 -41.86 -55.54 -21.74
N SER A 1028 -41.13 -54.53 -21.23
CA SER A 1028 -41.31 -53.54 -20.14
C SER A 1028 -40.32 -52.35 -20.33
N THR A 1029 -40.51 -51.23 -19.59
CA THR A 1029 -39.48 -50.24 -19.12
C THR A 1029 -38.49 -49.63 -20.15
N LEU A 1030 -38.35 -48.30 -20.27
CA LEU A 1030 -37.67 -47.43 -19.29
C LEU A 1030 -37.95 -45.92 -19.52
N ARG A 1031 -37.48 -45.04 -18.61
CA ARG A 1031 -37.59 -43.56 -18.70
C ARG A 1031 -36.43 -42.93 -19.49
N ALA A 1032 -36.69 -41.82 -20.17
CA ALA A 1032 -35.74 -40.73 -20.43
C ALA A 1032 -36.51 -39.39 -20.57
N SER A 1033 -35.86 -38.26 -20.27
CA SER A 1033 -36.50 -36.92 -20.19
C SER A 1033 -36.47 -36.16 -21.52
N ALA A 1034 -37.44 -35.25 -21.72
CA ALA A 1034 -37.41 -34.24 -22.79
C ALA A 1034 -38.27 -32.99 -22.50
N ARG A 1035 -38.14 -32.38 -21.31
CA ARG A 1035 -38.34 -30.95 -21.01
C ARG A 1035 -37.84 -30.64 -19.60
#